data_AF-A0AAV3XJK5-F1
#
_entry.id   AF-A0AAV3XJK5-F1
#
_cell.length_a   1.000
_cell.length_b   1.000
_cell.length_c   1.000
_cell.angle_alpha   90.00
_cell.angle_beta   90.00
_cell.angle_gamma   90.00
#
_symmetry.space_group_name_H-M   'P 1'
#
loop_
_entity.id
_entity.type
_entity.pdbx_description
1 polymer ?
#
loop_
_entity_poly.entity_id
_entity_poly.type
_entity_poly.pdbx_seq_one_letter_code
_entity_poly.pdbx_strand_id
1 'polypeptide(L)'
;MEIIITAANANYFELVQGTVLSIREKPQGRNAIVGFFDLGCTPEQLQWLQERVNIIKQPDWEFNFPSINEAPTHLKGLLARPFLRKYFPNFDIYLWIDADAWIQDWKAVDLFIQGAKRRGLAVVPEIDRGSHIQYGSLSGYWRTTYGWYKKAFGDEEAEKFYSYPMVNAGIFALHKDAPHWEVWQESIDRAIQNFVCTMTDQIALNYSIYNCGLFAETEMLPAWCNWTCHFGLPAWDREKSCLVEPFLPHTPLGIIHLTGEKHDRLNLVSTDMDLVEGSLRYSEISLKDKQTITSSLLPVGDYVSPGFKIIQPDRCFPNMIIGDTSGCPWPYLRREIPHNWYADKRHPYIGFVSRDEAHILYNTALKFKGKKVLEIGCWMGWSACHLALAGVELDVIDPILEKPEFYESVSNSLQAAGVLDSVRLIPGYSPEKVEEIATEFQRKWSLIFIDGNHDAPGPLNDAIICETLAEADALILFHDLASPDVAQGLDYLKQRGWNTMIYQTMQIMGVAWRGNVEPVIHQPDPKIEWHLPEHLQHHPVSGTNKPQIGKQDFSLERLIKLVDKVESEVRQLNITEEVDVKQAIEFNQQGREFFIQGDFNRALVAFKNAGKLNPSSGIANKYLSQLYWQTGDFAASLKHYLLAKSGHGVLSDREIDEFQNLLAAIRPFTLLSEARLFSLYTLARQICIDDIPGNFVECGTCKGGSAALLAFAIKRYSLRPRMLYAFDTFEGMPDPTDVDKHNGIPANDTGLGVGTLKAPIIEGLDVVCQALDVRDIVVPVQGLFASTLPESKSKIADIALLHADGDWYESTMDIFNNLFAQVVDDGVIQIDDYGFWEGCRKAIHEFERSQNMSFPLVRIDETGVWFRKADATVSECDLWRTIWYLAEAAEKIGDTVLAEKVARATLKLLPGLVAGEAMLARLQKIPELNLRAINLIIFPDWTQPEELLLQELESIIRVLLTHPERSRITLLVETSNISKDSADLAISDVVMKILYEEELDVDESPEISFVSHQVMEQNQWEALRSLIHTRIIMNNENRMAITASGLAAVPSCDIASFRER
;
A
#
# COMPACT_ATOMS: atom_id res chain seq x y z
N MET A 1 36.25 -34.44 26.41
CA MET A 1 36.26 -32.99 26.74
C MET A 1 35.58 -32.24 25.62
N GLU A 2 34.68 -31.32 25.91
CA GLU A 2 33.93 -30.55 24.90
C GLU A 2 34.41 -29.09 24.87
N ILE A 3 34.35 -28.47 23.69
CA ILE A 3 34.58 -27.04 23.52
C ILE A 3 33.42 -26.41 22.73
N ILE A 4 32.95 -25.25 23.18
CA ILE A 4 32.01 -24.38 22.45
C ILE A 4 32.82 -23.28 21.77
N ILE A 5 32.62 -23.06 20.48
CA ILE A 5 33.41 -22.14 19.68
C ILE A 5 32.48 -21.15 19.00
N THR A 6 32.81 -19.86 19.09
CA THR A 6 32.14 -18.79 18.35
C THR A 6 33.18 -17.86 17.73
N ALA A 7 32.76 -16.98 16.82
CA ALA A 7 33.66 -16.10 16.09
C ALA A 7 32.99 -14.77 15.80
N ALA A 8 33.72 -13.67 15.94
CA ALA A 8 33.26 -12.35 15.55
C ALA A 8 34.42 -11.42 15.20
N ASN A 9 34.11 -10.38 14.44
CA ASN A 9 34.93 -9.17 14.34
C ASN A 9 34.30 -8.06 15.18
N ALA A 10 34.91 -6.87 15.17
CA ALA A 10 34.43 -5.74 15.95
C ALA A 10 32.96 -5.34 15.66
N ASN A 11 32.51 -5.45 14.40
CA ASN A 11 31.16 -5.04 13.99
C ASN A 11 30.05 -5.95 14.53
N TYR A 12 30.36 -7.23 14.76
CA TYR A 12 29.40 -8.20 15.30
C TYR A 12 29.63 -8.49 16.78
N PHE A 13 30.40 -7.63 17.47
CA PHE A 13 30.80 -7.87 18.85
C PHE A 13 29.61 -7.86 19.81
N GLU A 14 28.65 -6.95 19.63
CA GLU A 14 27.44 -6.89 20.46
C GLU A 14 26.64 -8.21 20.41
N LEU A 15 26.53 -8.83 19.23
CA LEU A 15 25.87 -10.12 19.07
C LEU A 15 26.66 -11.23 19.80
N VAL A 16 27.98 -11.27 19.64
CA VAL A 16 28.80 -12.30 20.31
C VAL A 16 28.85 -12.11 21.83
N GLN A 17 28.67 -10.88 22.33
CA GLN A 17 28.45 -10.66 23.76
C GLN A 17 27.19 -11.41 24.21
N GLY A 18 26.09 -11.32 23.45
CA GLY A 18 24.88 -12.10 23.69
C GLY A 18 25.14 -13.61 23.71
N THR A 19 25.88 -14.14 22.72
CA THR A 19 26.27 -15.55 22.69
C THR A 19 27.05 -15.95 23.95
N VAL A 20 28.13 -15.22 24.26
CA VAL A 20 29.03 -15.53 25.38
C VAL A 20 28.32 -15.41 26.73
N LEU A 21 27.53 -14.36 26.93
CA LEU A 21 26.76 -14.16 28.15
C LEU A 21 25.70 -15.26 28.31
N SER A 22 24.99 -15.62 27.25
CA SER A 22 24.01 -16.71 27.27
C SER A 22 24.63 -18.08 27.62
N ILE A 23 25.92 -18.29 27.32
CA ILE A 23 26.65 -19.46 27.78
C ILE A 23 26.99 -19.32 29.27
N ARG A 24 27.62 -18.22 29.67
CA ARG A 24 28.18 -18.06 31.02
C ARG A 24 27.15 -17.91 32.13
N GLU A 25 25.99 -17.36 31.82
CA GLU A 25 24.92 -17.17 32.80
C GLU A 25 24.19 -18.48 33.12
N LYS A 26 24.27 -19.49 32.24
CA LYS A 26 23.69 -20.82 32.49
C LYS A 26 24.56 -21.62 33.46
N PRO A 27 23.97 -22.36 34.43
CA PRO A 27 24.72 -23.15 35.40
C PRO A 27 25.74 -24.11 34.76
N GLN A 28 25.36 -24.76 33.66
CA GLN A 28 26.19 -25.70 32.91
C GLN A 28 27.34 -25.00 32.17
N GLY A 29 27.08 -23.80 31.64
CA GLY A 29 28.05 -23.05 30.83
C GLY A 29 29.08 -22.26 31.63
N ARG A 30 28.90 -22.07 32.94
CA ARG A 30 29.90 -21.42 33.83
C ARG A 30 31.30 -22.03 33.72
N ASN A 31 31.37 -23.36 33.61
CA ASN A 31 32.63 -24.10 33.54
C ASN A 31 32.90 -24.70 32.15
N ALA A 32 32.04 -24.44 31.16
CA ALA A 32 32.25 -24.92 29.79
C ALA A 32 33.50 -24.26 29.20
N ILE A 33 34.28 -25.01 28.41
CA ILE A 33 35.41 -24.41 27.70
C ILE A 33 34.88 -23.68 26.47
N VAL A 34 35.13 -22.37 26.40
CA VAL A 34 34.71 -21.53 25.27
C VAL A 34 35.95 -21.08 24.50
N GLY A 35 36.01 -21.48 23.24
CA GLY A 35 36.93 -20.97 22.24
C GLY A 35 36.33 -19.79 21.50
N PHE A 36 37.17 -18.83 21.13
CA PHE A 36 36.78 -17.68 20.33
C PHE A 36 37.74 -17.51 19.16
N PHE A 37 37.19 -17.39 17.94
CA PHE A 37 37.94 -16.92 16.79
C PHE A 37 37.82 -15.41 16.66
N ASP A 38 38.95 -14.74 16.83
CA ASP A 38 39.11 -13.32 16.60
C ASP A 38 39.29 -13.05 15.11
N LEU A 39 38.30 -12.37 14.51
CA LEU A 39 38.28 -11.98 13.10
C LEU A 39 38.60 -10.48 12.92
N GLY A 40 39.13 -9.82 13.96
CA GLY A 40 39.41 -8.38 13.99
C GLY A 40 38.61 -7.65 15.06
N CYS A 41 38.62 -8.14 16.30
CA CYS A 41 38.11 -7.42 17.46
C CYS A 41 39.10 -6.36 17.96
N THR A 42 38.59 -5.30 18.57
CA THR A 42 39.42 -4.26 19.20
C THR A 42 40.11 -4.77 20.47
N PRO A 43 41.21 -4.15 20.93
CA PRO A 43 41.86 -4.53 22.19
C PRO A 43 40.91 -4.57 23.40
N GLU A 44 39.98 -3.62 23.49
CA GLU A 44 38.97 -3.51 24.56
C GLU A 44 37.98 -4.68 24.50
N GLN A 45 37.53 -5.02 23.29
CA GLN A 45 36.67 -6.17 23.04
C GLN A 45 37.38 -7.49 23.38
N LEU A 46 38.65 -7.62 23.00
CA LEU A 46 39.48 -8.78 23.36
C LEU A 46 39.70 -8.87 24.87
N GLN A 47 39.88 -7.75 25.57
CA GLN A 47 39.96 -7.72 27.02
C GLN A 47 38.66 -8.21 27.66
N TRP A 48 37.50 -7.75 27.19
CA TRP A 48 36.19 -8.21 27.67
C TRP A 48 36.01 -9.73 27.45
N LEU A 49 36.49 -10.24 26.30
CA LEU A 49 36.47 -11.67 25.98
C LEU A 49 37.42 -12.47 26.86
N GLN A 50 38.64 -12.01 27.13
CA GLN A 50 39.64 -12.73 27.94
C GLN A 50 39.13 -13.08 29.34
N GLU A 51 38.23 -12.27 29.90
CA GLU A 51 37.59 -12.55 31.19
C GLU A 51 36.52 -13.64 31.11
N ARG A 52 36.01 -13.95 29.92
CA ARG A 52 34.79 -14.75 29.70
C ARG A 52 34.98 -15.95 28.77
N VAL A 53 36.02 -16.00 27.96
CA VAL A 53 36.36 -17.16 27.11
C VAL A 53 37.68 -17.76 27.56
N ASN A 54 37.91 -19.03 27.24
CA ASN A 54 39.07 -19.78 27.71
C ASN A 54 40.23 -19.72 26.72
N ILE A 55 39.93 -19.71 25.42
CA ILE A 55 40.94 -19.80 24.37
C ILE A 55 40.57 -18.83 23.24
N ILE A 56 41.44 -17.88 22.94
CA ILE A 56 41.30 -16.98 21.77
C ILE A 56 42.30 -17.41 20.70
N LYS A 57 41.85 -17.52 19.46
CA LYS A 57 42.67 -17.84 18.28
C LYS A 57 42.30 -16.91 17.13
N GLN A 58 43.25 -16.66 16.24
CA GLN A 58 42.98 -16.00 14.96
C GLN A 58 43.08 -17.05 13.85
N PRO A 59 42.05 -17.21 13.01
CA PRO A 59 42.11 -18.11 11.87
C PRO A 59 42.88 -17.49 10.70
N ASP A 60 43.54 -18.35 9.93
CA ASP A 60 44.21 -18.00 8.68
C ASP A 60 43.42 -18.52 7.48
N TRP A 61 43.82 -18.15 6.27
CA TRP A 61 43.27 -18.73 5.05
C TRP A 61 43.76 -20.18 4.86
N GLU A 62 42.91 -21.14 5.17
CA GLU A 62 43.23 -22.57 5.06
C GLU A 62 43.19 -23.10 3.62
N PHE A 63 42.51 -22.38 2.73
CA PHE A 63 42.36 -22.75 1.33
C PHE A 63 42.97 -21.70 0.41
N ASN A 64 43.35 -22.12 -0.81
CA ASN A 64 43.76 -21.22 -1.88
C ASN A 64 42.67 -21.18 -2.96
N PHE A 65 42.23 -19.98 -3.34
CA PHE A 65 41.16 -19.80 -4.33
C PHE A 65 41.31 -18.48 -5.10
N PRO A 66 40.72 -18.34 -6.31
CA PRO A 66 41.04 -17.26 -7.25
C PRO A 66 40.90 -15.83 -6.70
N SER A 67 39.93 -15.58 -5.81
CA SER A 67 39.62 -14.24 -5.27
C SER A 67 40.08 -14.03 -3.82
N ILE A 68 41.04 -14.81 -3.33
CA ILE A 68 41.48 -14.78 -1.92
C ILE A 68 41.96 -13.41 -1.43
N ASN A 69 42.60 -12.62 -2.28
CA ASN A 69 43.11 -11.28 -1.91
C ASN A 69 42.00 -10.22 -1.80
N GLU A 70 40.83 -10.48 -2.38
CA GLU A 70 39.66 -9.59 -2.39
C GLU A 70 38.57 -10.09 -1.42
N ALA A 71 38.77 -11.26 -0.82
CA ALA A 71 37.79 -11.92 0.03
C ALA A 71 37.69 -11.21 1.39
N PRO A 72 36.48 -10.87 1.87
CA PRO A 72 36.29 -10.28 3.19
C PRO A 72 36.85 -11.16 4.32
N THR A 73 37.49 -10.54 5.32
CA THR A 73 38.15 -11.24 6.44
C THR A 73 37.19 -12.12 7.25
N HIS A 74 35.90 -11.77 7.33
CA HIS A 74 34.92 -12.60 8.04
C HIS A 74 34.75 -14.00 7.44
N LEU A 75 35.04 -14.19 6.14
CA LEU A 75 35.01 -15.51 5.50
C LEU A 75 36.08 -16.45 6.05
N LYS A 76 37.17 -15.94 6.65
CA LYS A 76 38.15 -16.78 7.35
C LYS A 76 37.50 -17.60 8.46
N GLY A 77 36.55 -17.01 9.19
CA GLY A 77 35.81 -17.71 10.24
C GLY A 77 35.00 -18.87 9.69
N LEU A 78 34.26 -18.64 8.59
CA LEU A 78 33.43 -19.65 7.93
C LEU A 78 34.28 -20.79 7.34
N LEU A 79 35.32 -20.43 6.59
CA LEU A 79 36.18 -21.41 5.92
C LEU A 79 37.15 -22.14 6.87
N ALA A 80 37.35 -21.63 8.09
CA ALA A 80 38.14 -22.32 9.13
C ALA A 80 37.32 -23.34 9.94
N ARG A 81 35.97 -23.35 9.84
CA ARG A 81 35.10 -24.31 10.54
C ARG A 81 35.45 -25.79 10.32
N PRO A 82 35.89 -26.28 9.15
CA PRO A 82 36.32 -27.67 9.03
C PRO A 82 37.74 -27.95 9.59
N PHE A 83 38.44 -26.92 10.09
CA PHE A 83 39.79 -27.02 10.67
C PHE A 83 39.83 -26.75 12.18
N LEU A 84 38.70 -26.75 12.89
CA LEU A 84 38.65 -26.42 14.33
C LEU A 84 39.62 -27.25 15.18
N ARG A 85 39.84 -28.53 14.84
CA ARG A 85 40.80 -29.42 15.52
C ARG A 85 42.26 -28.91 15.46
N LYS A 86 42.63 -28.15 14.42
CA LYS A 86 43.95 -27.53 14.26
C LYS A 86 44.14 -26.39 15.25
N TYR A 87 43.11 -25.56 15.43
CA TYR A 87 43.15 -24.35 16.25
C TYR A 87 42.90 -24.61 17.74
N PHE A 88 42.04 -25.58 18.03
CA PHE A 88 41.63 -25.97 19.38
C PHE A 88 41.91 -27.47 19.59
N PRO A 89 43.17 -27.89 19.72
CA PRO A 89 43.49 -29.31 19.86
C PRO A 89 43.04 -29.88 21.22
N ASN A 90 42.93 -31.22 21.28
CA ASN A 90 42.66 -32.02 22.51
C ASN A 90 41.21 -32.02 23.03
N PHE A 91 40.23 -31.68 22.20
CA PHE A 91 38.81 -31.89 22.51
C PHE A 91 38.23 -33.06 21.72
N ASP A 92 37.22 -33.71 22.30
CA ASP A 92 36.49 -34.82 21.68
C ASP A 92 35.30 -34.33 20.87
N ILE A 93 34.64 -33.24 21.32
CA ILE A 93 33.50 -32.60 20.65
C ILE A 93 33.77 -31.12 20.45
N TYR A 94 33.48 -30.64 19.24
CA TYR A 94 33.58 -29.25 18.83
C TYR A 94 32.17 -28.76 18.50
N LEU A 95 31.60 -27.92 19.36
CA LEU A 95 30.30 -27.28 19.13
C LEU A 95 30.54 -25.86 18.63
N TRP A 96 30.14 -25.57 17.41
CA TRP A 96 30.16 -24.24 16.84
C TRP A 96 28.82 -23.54 17.08
N ILE A 97 28.86 -22.26 17.46
CA ILE A 97 27.69 -21.38 17.58
C ILE A 97 28.06 -20.02 16.96
N ASP A 98 27.31 -19.59 15.95
CA ASP A 98 27.50 -18.26 15.35
C ASP A 98 27.24 -17.12 16.34
N ALA A 99 27.92 -15.99 16.10
CA ALA A 99 27.84 -14.81 16.97
C ALA A 99 26.44 -14.22 17.07
N ASP A 100 25.58 -14.43 16.07
CA ASP A 100 24.19 -13.99 16.04
C ASP A 100 23.21 -15.03 16.63
N ALA A 101 23.70 -15.95 17.46
CA ALA A 101 22.88 -16.92 18.16
C ALA A 101 23.13 -16.92 19.69
N TRP A 102 22.10 -17.24 20.47
CA TRP A 102 22.20 -17.30 21.94
C TRP A 102 21.35 -18.42 22.55
N ILE A 103 21.80 -18.93 23.70
CA ILE A 103 21.24 -20.13 24.34
C ILE A 103 20.13 -19.75 25.33
N GLN A 104 18.90 -20.17 25.04
CA GLN A 104 17.78 -20.07 25.97
C GLN A 104 17.66 -21.31 26.85
N ASP A 105 17.66 -22.50 26.26
CA ASP A 105 17.60 -23.79 26.97
C ASP A 105 18.83 -24.65 26.61
N TRP A 106 19.59 -25.00 27.64
CA TRP A 106 20.82 -25.80 27.54
C TRP A 106 20.58 -27.20 26.97
N LYS A 107 19.34 -27.70 27.01
CA LYS A 107 18.99 -29.01 26.45
C LYS A 107 19.39 -29.15 24.97
N ALA A 108 19.36 -28.07 24.19
CA ALA A 108 19.84 -28.12 22.81
C ALA A 108 21.35 -28.41 22.72
N VAL A 109 22.17 -27.79 23.58
CA VAL A 109 23.61 -28.06 23.67
C VAL A 109 23.87 -29.54 24.00
N ASP A 110 23.12 -30.09 24.96
CA ASP A 110 23.23 -31.50 25.33
C ASP A 110 22.89 -32.43 24.17
N LEU A 111 21.86 -32.10 23.37
CA LEU A 111 21.49 -32.87 22.19
C LEU A 111 22.54 -32.80 21.07
N PHE A 112 23.12 -31.62 20.83
CA PHE A 112 24.25 -31.48 19.90
C PHE A 112 25.43 -32.36 20.31
N ILE A 113 25.83 -32.31 21.57
CA ILE A 113 26.94 -33.13 22.09
C ILE A 113 26.61 -34.62 21.98
N GLN A 114 25.39 -35.03 22.36
CA GLN A 114 24.96 -36.43 22.28
C GLN A 114 24.90 -36.94 20.84
N GLY A 115 24.33 -36.14 19.93
CA GLY A 115 24.24 -36.49 18.50
C GLY A 115 25.62 -36.64 17.88
N ALA A 116 26.53 -35.72 18.16
CA ALA A 116 27.91 -35.80 17.67
C ALA A 116 28.65 -37.04 18.23
N LYS A 117 28.50 -37.35 19.53
CA LYS A 117 29.07 -38.58 20.11
C LYS A 117 28.50 -39.86 19.48
N ARG A 118 27.22 -39.84 19.09
CA ARG A 118 26.50 -41.02 18.58
C ARG A 118 26.73 -41.26 17.09
N ARG A 119 26.74 -40.19 16.30
CA ARG A 119 26.73 -40.27 14.83
C ARG A 119 27.94 -39.62 14.18
N GLY A 120 28.71 -38.80 14.88
CA GLY A 120 29.81 -38.03 14.31
C GLY A 120 29.44 -36.55 14.26
N LEU A 121 28.48 -36.18 13.41
CA LEU A 121 27.95 -34.82 13.27
C LEU A 121 26.55 -34.71 13.89
N ALA A 122 26.25 -33.60 14.56
CA ALA A 122 24.89 -33.17 14.89
C ALA A 122 24.64 -31.77 14.31
N VAL A 123 23.55 -31.63 13.56
CA VAL A 123 23.18 -30.39 12.84
C VAL A 123 21.67 -30.32 12.65
N VAL A 124 21.14 -29.14 12.36
CA VAL A 124 19.69 -28.90 12.17
C VAL A 124 19.41 -28.59 10.69
N PRO A 125 18.42 -29.25 10.05
CA PRO A 125 17.96 -28.89 8.72
C PRO A 125 17.14 -27.59 8.73
N GLU A 126 17.21 -26.81 7.67
CA GLU A 126 16.46 -25.54 7.53
C GLU A 126 14.96 -25.79 7.27
N ILE A 127 14.62 -26.92 6.64
CA ILE A 127 13.22 -27.33 6.45
C ILE A 127 12.75 -28.11 7.69
N ASP A 128 11.87 -27.48 8.46
CA ASP A 128 11.09 -28.07 9.54
C ASP A 128 9.68 -27.43 9.56
N ARG A 129 8.73 -28.02 10.28
CA ARG A 129 7.41 -27.39 10.49
C ARG A 129 7.51 -26.00 11.14
N GLY A 130 8.55 -25.76 11.96
CA GLY A 130 8.82 -24.48 12.59
C GLY A 130 9.21 -23.37 11.60
N SER A 131 9.88 -23.74 10.51
CA SER A 131 10.31 -22.86 9.42
C SER A 131 9.17 -22.57 8.43
N HIS A 132 8.01 -22.13 8.94
CA HIS A 132 6.75 -22.08 8.19
C HIS A 132 6.79 -21.18 6.93
N ILE A 133 7.61 -20.13 6.91
CA ILE A 133 7.78 -19.29 5.70
C ILE A 133 8.37 -20.12 4.57
N GLN A 134 9.40 -20.90 4.89
CA GLN A 134 10.11 -21.76 3.94
C GLN A 134 9.29 -23.01 3.59
N TYR A 135 8.64 -23.61 4.60
CA TYR A 135 7.75 -24.76 4.44
C TYR A 135 6.54 -24.44 3.54
N GLY A 136 6.02 -23.21 3.62
CA GLY A 136 4.94 -22.71 2.75
C GLY A 136 5.38 -22.24 1.36
N SER A 137 6.68 -22.08 1.11
CA SER A 137 7.24 -21.53 -0.14
C SER A 137 8.40 -22.38 -0.71
N LEU A 138 8.23 -23.70 -0.70
CA LEU A 138 9.27 -24.66 -1.12
C LEU A 138 9.82 -24.42 -2.53
N SER A 139 9.00 -23.99 -3.49
CA SER A 139 9.44 -23.74 -4.87
C SER A 139 10.46 -22.60 -4.98
N GLY A 140 10.28 -21.54 -4.19
CA GLY A 140 11.23 -20.43 -4.09
C GLY A 140 12.53 -20.87 -3.43
N TYR A 141 12.43 -21.62 -2.33
CA TYR A 141 13.60 -22.17 -1.64
C TYR A 141 14.45 -23.07 -2.54
N TRP A 142 13.84 -24.05 -3.20
CA TRP A 142 14.51 -24.96 -4.11
C TRP A 142 15.18 -24.24 -5.28
N ARG A 143 14.58 -23.16 -5.81
CA ARG A 143 15.18 -22.34 -6.86
C ARG A 143 16.46 -21.66 -6.38
N THR A 144 16.46 -21.11 -5.17
CA THR A 144 17.64 -20.48 -4.57
C THR A 144 18.74 -21.50 -4.32
N THR A 145 18.39 -22.64 -3.72
CA THR A 145 19.32 -23.75 -3.47
C THR A 145 19.93 -24.29 -4.76
N TYR A 146 19.12 -24.47 -5.82
CA TYR A 146 19.60 -24.85 -7.15
C TYR A 146 20.66 -23.87 -7.66
N GLY A 147 20.39 -22.56 -7.57
CA GLY A 147 21.32 -21.52 -8.01
C GLY A 147 22.67 -21.58 -7.28
N TRP A 148 22.67 -21.87 -5.98
CA TRP A 148 23.89 -22.03 -5.20
C TRP A 148 24.66 -23.31 -5.55
N TYR A 149 23.99 -24.45 -5.62
CA TYR A 149 24.64 -25.71 -6.03
C TYR A 149 25.22 -25.61 -7.44
N LYS A 150 24.49 -24.98 -8.37
CA LYS A 150 24.95 -24.77 -9.75
C LYS A 150 26.24 -23.97 -9.79
N LYS A 151 26.34 -22.90 -9.00
CA LYS A 151 27.56 -22.07 -8.91
C LYS A 151 28.73 -22.80 -8.26
N ALA A 152 28.47 -23.59 -7.20
CA ALA A 152 29.52 -24.28 -6.45
C ALA A 152 30.04 -25.54 -7.15
N PHE A 153 29.14 -26.39 -7.67
CA PHE A 153 29.44 -27.75 -8.12
C PHE A 153 29.03 -28.06 -9.57
N GLY A 154 28.31 -27.15 -10.23
CA GLY A 154 27.83 -27.30 -11.60
C GLY A 154 26.40 -27.84 -11.71
N ASP A 155 25.88 -27.85 -12.94
CA ASP A 155 24.48 -28.18 -13.24
C ASP A 155 24.08 -29.60 -12.82
N GLU A 156 24.95 -30.59 -13.05
CA GLU A 156 24.63 -32.00 -12.76
C GLU A 156 24.36 -32.23 -11.27
N GLU A 157 25.18 -31.63 -10.40
CA GLU A 157 25.00 -31.76 -8.95
C GLU A 157 23.82 -30.90 -8.46
N ALA A 158 23.59 -29.75 -9.09
CA ALA A 158 22.44 -28.92 -8.78
C ALA A 158 21.12 -29.66 -9.02
N GLU A 159 20.95 -30.30 -10.18
CA GLU A 159 19.76 -31.11 -10.49
C GLU A 159 19.53 -32.25 -9.50
N LYS A 160 20.60 -32.84 -8.96
CA LYS A 160 20.49 -33.95 -8.00
C LYS A 160 20.11 -33.47 -6.60
N PHE A 161 20.72 -32.40 -6.11
CA PHE A 161 20.68 -32.06 -4.68
C PHE A 161 19.83 -30.85 -4.31
N TYR A 162 19.35 -30.07 -5.27
CA TYR A 162 18.64 -28.82 -4.95
C TYR A 162 17.35 -29.01 -4.12
N SER A 163 16.71 -30.17 -4.23
CA SER A 163 15.50 -30.51 -3.49
C SER A 163 15.77 -31.13 -2.12
N TYR A 164 17.03 -31.41 -1.78
CA TYR A 164 17.41 -31.98 -0.49
C TYR A 164 17.43 -30.88 0.58
N PRO A 165 16.93 -31.15 1.81
CA PRO A 165 16.93 -30.15 2.87
C PRO A 165 18.34 -29.68 3.20
N MET A 166 18.61 -28.38 3.06
CA MET A 166 19.86 -27.76 3.48
C MET A 166 20.00 -27.84 4.99
N VAL A 167 21.19 -28.17 5.49
CA VAL A 167 21.53 -28.03 6.91
C VAL A 167 22.04 -26.62 7.21
N ASN A 168 21.75 -26.10 8.41
CA ASN A 168 22.27 -24.79 8.83
C ASN A 168 23.63 -24.96 9.53
N ALA A 169 24.69 -24.41 8.95
CA ALA A 169 26.06 -24.53 9.45
C ALA A 169 26.41 -23.52 10.55
N GLY A 170 25.49 -22.62 10.91
CA GLY A 170 25.73 -21.67 11.99
C GLY A 170 25.67 -22.29 13.39
N ILE A 171 25.10 -23.50 13.52
CA ILE A 171 25.20 -24.31 14.74
C ILE A 171 25.37 -25.78 14.39
N PHE A 172 26.50 -26.37 14.80
CA PHE A 172 26.76 -27.80 14.67
C PHE A 172 27.68 -28.30 15.78
N ALA A 173 27.56 -29.60 16.12
CA ALA A 173 28.56 -30.29 16.92
C ALA A 173 29.20 -31.43 16.14
N LEU A 174 30.53 -31.53 16.18
CA LEU A 174 31.26 -32.52 15.42
C LEU A 174 32.28 -33.25 16.31
N HIS A 175 32.27 -34.58 16.26
CA HIS A 175 33.19 -35.43 17.01
C HIS A 175 34.57 -35.45 16.37
N LYS A 176 35.64 -35.51 17.17
CA LYS A 176 37.03 -35.44 16.69
C LYS A 176 37.39 -36.50 15.65
N ASP A 177 36.75 -37.67 15.73
CA ASP A 177 37.02 -38.84 14.87
C ASP A 177 36.02 -38.95 13.70
N ALA A 178 35.12 -37.97 13.53
CA ALA A 178 34.11 -38.00 12.49
C ALA A 178 34.73 -37.81 11.09
N PRO A 179 34.36 -38.63 10.08
CA PRO A 179 34.91 -38.51 8.73
C PRO A 179 34.50 -37.22 8.00
N HIS A 180 33.52 -36.48 8.54
CA HIS A 180 33.05 -35.23 7.96
C HIS A 180 34.14 -34.17 7.90
N TRP A 181 35.13 -34.18 8.81
CA TRP A 181 36.17 -33.16 8.80
C TRP A 181 36.90 -33.13 7.46
N GLU A 182 37.42 -34.27 7.02
CA GLU A 182 38.20 -34.38 5.78
C GLU A 182 37.30 -34.18 4.54
N VAL A 183 36.13 -34.81 4.52
CA VAL A 183 35.21 -34.72 3.36
C VAL A 183 34.65 -33.30 3.19
N TRP A 184 34.41 -32.58 4.29
CA TRP A 184 33.96 -31.19 4.24
C TRP A 184 35.06 -30.26 3.73
N GLN A 185 36.32 -30.48 4.12
CA GLN A 185 37.46 -29.75 3.56
C GLN A 185 37.56 -29.94 2.05
N GLU A 186 37.49 -31.18 1.56
CA GLU A 186 37.52 -31.50 0.13
C GLU A 186 36.35 -30.87 -0.63
N SER A 187 35.16 -30.88 -0.03
CA SER A 187 33.95 -30.31 -0.64
C SER A 187 34.02 -28.78 -0.71
N ILE A 188 34.54 -28.12 0.33
CA ILE A 188 34.79 -26.68 0.32
C ILE A 188 35.81 -26.33 -0.74
N ASP A 189 36.97 -27.02 -0.75
CA ASP A 189 38.05 -26.77 -1.71
C ASP A 189 37.54 -26.83 -3.15
N ARG A 190 36.69 -27.81 -3.48
CA ARG A 190 36.05 -27.90 -4.80
C ARG A 190 35.09 -26.73 -5.08
N ALA A 191 34.26 -26.35 -4.11
CA ALA A 191 33.24 -25.31 -4.29
C ALA A 191 33.87 -23.92 -4.50
N ILE A 192 34.85 -23.55 -3.66
CA ILE A 192 35.48 -22.22 -3.66
C ILE A 192 36.29 -21.93 -4.92
N GLN A 193 36.74 -22.95 -5.67
CA GLN A 193 37.41 -22.72 -6.95
C GLN A 193 36.49 -22.04 -7.97
N ASN A 194 35.17 -22.23 -7.85
CA ASN A 194 34.18 -21.68 -8.77
C ASN A 194 33.42 -20.49 -8.17
N PHE A 195 33.08 -20.56 -6.88
CA PHE A 195 32.19 -19.61 -6.24
C PHE A 195 32.42 -19.54 -4.73
N VAL A 196 32.69 -18.33 -4.23
CA VAL A 196 32.84 -18.04 -2.79
C VAL A 196 31.81 -17.01 -2.33
N CYS A 197 31.11 -17.33 -1.25
CA CYS A 197 30.16 -16.45 -0.58
C CYS A 197 30.00 -16.90 0.89
N THR A 198 29.17 -16.19 1.65
CA THR A 198 28.85 -16.50 3.05
C THR A 198 28.13 -17.84 3.25
N MET A 199 27.64 -18.49 2.18
CA MET A 199 27.00 -19.81 2.25
C MET A 199 27.92 -20.96 1.83
N THR A 200 29.15 -20.68 1.41
CA THR A 200 29.98 -21.69 0.75
C THR A 200 30.30 -22.88 1.64
N ASP A 201 30.61 -22.66 2.93
CA ASP A 201 30.87 -23.76 3.88
C ASP A 201 29.60 -24.58 4.14
N GLN A 202 28.44 -23.92 4.28
CA GLN A 202 27.16 -24.59 4.49
C GLN A 202 26.73 -25.46 3.31
N ILE A 203 26.82 -24.93 2.08
CA ILE A 203 26.49 -25.67 0.86
C ILE A 203 27.42 -26.88 0.72
N ALA A 204 28.71 -26.70 0.99
CA ALA A 204 29.68 -27.79 0.95
C ALA A 204 29.41 -28.85 2.03
N LEU A 205 29.04 -28.45 3.26
CA LEU A 205 28.67 -29.38 4.33
C LEU A 205 27.46 -30.22 3.92
N ASN A 206 26.43 -29.56 3.36
CA ASN A 206 25.23 -30.24 2.88
C ASN A 206 25.55 -31.23 1.76
N TYR A 207 26.41 -30.83 0.81
CA TYR A 207 26.92 -31.73 -0.23
C TYR A 207 27.68 -32.92 0.36
N SER A 208 28.57 -32.71 1.35
CA SER A 208 29.29 -33.81 2.01
C SER A 208 28.34 -34.81 2.67
N ILE A 209 27.26 -34.33 3.31
CA ILE A 209 26.26 -35.16 3.98
C ILE A 209 25.55 -36.07 2.97
N TYR A 210 25.01 -35.50 1.89
CA TYR A 210 24.14 -36.25 0.98
C TYR A 210 24.89 -36.97 -0.15
N ASN A 211 25.91 -36.36 -0.73
CA ASN A 211 26.61 -36.93 -1.87
C ASN A 211 27.74 -37.88 -1.48
N CYS A 212 28.39 -37.66 -0.33
CA CYS A 212 29.57 -38.43 0.09
C CYS A 212 29.26 -39.54 1.11
N GLY A 213 27.98 -39.92 1.26
CA GLY A 213 27.56 -41.05 2.10
C GLY A 213 27.57 -40.80 3.61
N LEU A 214 27.66 -39.54 4.05
CA LEU A 214 27.79 -39.19 5.47
C LEU A 214 26.44 -38.99 6.19
N PHE A 215 25.31 -39.13 5.49
CA PHE A 215 23.98 -38.96 6.09
C PHE A 215 23.73 -39.93 7.26
N ALA A 216 24.16 -41.18 7.18
CA ALA A 216 24.01 -42.15 8.26
C ALA A 216 24.87 -41.86 9.50
N GLU A 217 25.91 -41.04 9.32
CA GLU A 217 26.85 -40.51 10.32
C GLU A 217 26.44 -39.06 10.71
N THR A 218 25.19 -38.65 10.46
CA THR A 218 24.70 -37.31 10.79
C THR A 218 23.42 -37.43 11.60
N GLU A 219 23.41 -36.88 12.82
CA GLU A 219 22.22 -36.75 13.66
C GLU A 219 21.51 -35.44 13.31
N MET A 220 20.33 -35.55 12.70
CA MET A 220 19.49 -34.41 12.35
C MET A 220 18.65 -34.02 13.56
N LEU A 221 18.95 -32.87 14.15
CA LEU A 221 18.24 -32.34 15.32
C LEU A 221 17.01 -31.51 14.91
N PRO A 222 15.98 -31.42 15.77
CA PRO A 222 14.77 -30.64 15.48
C PRO A 222 15.05 -29.13 15.45
N ALA A 223 14.21 -28.35 14.76
CA ALA A 223 14.40 -26.91 14.58
C ALA A 223 14.50 -26.10 15.88
N TRP A 224 13.85 -26.53 16.97
CA TRP A 224 13.99 -25.83 18.26
C TRP A 224 15.41 -25.88 18.84
N CYS A 225 16.29 -26.76 18.34
CA CYS A 225 17.71 -26.77 18.70
C CYS A 225 18.52 -25.65 18.02
N ASN A 226 18.08 -25.12 16.88
CA ASN A 226 18.69 -24.00 16.14
C ASN A 226 17.57 -23.25 15.40
N TRP A 227 16.90 -22.34 16.09
CA TRP A 227 15.73 -21.64 15.56
C TRP A 227 16.15 -20.44 14.70
N THR A 228 16.00 -20.58 13.38
CA THR A 228 16.43 -19.58 12.40
C THR A 228 15.32 -18.55 12.13
N CYS A 229 15.48 -17.35 12.69
CA CYS A 229 14.41 -16.34 12.75
C CYS A 229 13.93 -15.83 11.39
N HIS A 230 14.78 -15.79 10.35
CA HIS A 230 14.36 -15.40 9.00
C HIS A 230 13.41 -16.38 8.30
N PHE A 231 13.31 -17.63 8.77
CA PHE A 231 12.38 -18.64 8.22
C PHE A 231 11.10 -18.79 9.05
N GLY A 232 11.02 -18.08 10.18
CA GLY A 232 9.84 -18.00 11.02
C GLY A 232 10.18 -17.41 12.38
N LEU A 233 9.41 -16.41 12.82
CA LEU A 233 9.56 -15.88 14.17
C LEU A 233 9.06 -16.89 15.22
N PRO A 234 9.72 -16.94 16.40
CA PRO A 234 9.25 -17.77 17.51
C PRO A 234 7.96 -17.22 18.11
N ALA A 235 7.33 -17.97 19.02
CA ALA A 235 6.25 -17.46 19.85
C ALA A 235 6.72 -17.19 21.28
N TRP A 236 6.06 -16.29 22.00
CA TRP A 236 6.32 -16.04 23.43
C TRP A 236 5.37 -16.84 24.33
N ASP A 237 5.90 -17.69 25.20
CA ASP A 237 5.09 -18.37 26.22
C ASP A 237 5.18 -17.59 27.53
N ARG A 238 4.07 -16.95 27.92
CA ARG A 238 4.02 -16.10 29.13
C ARG A 238 4.17 -16.93 30.40
N GLU A 239 3.59 -18.13 30.45
CA GLU A 239 3.66 -19.01 31.61
C GLU A 239 5.07 -19.53 31.82
N LYS A 240 5.74 -19.95 30.75
CA LYS A 240 7.13 -20.42 30.79
C LYS A 240 8.14 -19.27 30.81
N SER A 241 7.71 -18.06 30.48
CA SER A 241 8.54 -16.86 30.30
C SER A 241 9.73 -17.13 29.36
N CYS A 242 9.46 -17.79 28.24
CA CYS A 242 10.48 -18.13 27.25
C CYS A 242 9.91 -18.18 25.83
N LEU A 243 10.80 -18.13 24.84
CA LEU A 243 10.46 -18.32 23.45
C LEU A 243 10.21 -19.81 23.16
N VAL A 244 9.14 -20.09 22.45
CA VAL A 244 8.67 -21.44 22.12
C VAL A 244 8.40 -21.56 20.63
N GLU A 245 8.25 -22.78 20.16
CA GLU A 245 7.68 -23.03 18.84
C GLU A 245 6.26 -22.41 18.72
N PRO A 246 5.93 -21.74 17.59
CA PRO A 246 4.59 -21.20 17.37
C PRO A 246 3.50 -22.26 17.30
N PHE A 247 3.83 -23.47 16.85
CA PHE A 247 2.89 -24.58 16.74
C PHE A 247 2.90 -25.45 17.99
N LEU A 248 1.77 -26.09 18.28
CA LEU A 248 1.65 -27.08 19.35
C LEU A 248 2.78 -28.13 19.24
N PRO A 249 3.36 -28.58 20.36
CA PRO A 249 2.96 -28.33 21.74
C PRO A 249 3.65 -27.10 22.39
N HIS A 250 4.12 -26.12 21.62
CA HIS A 250 4.87 -24.96 22.13
C HIS A 250 6.13 -25.38 22.90
N THR A 251 6.95 -26.21 22.25
CA THR A 251 8.25 -26.65 22.79
C THR A 251 9.14 -25.42 23.02
N PRO A 252 9.75 -25.26 24.21
CA PRO A 252 10.77 -24.25 24.44
C PRO A 252 11.91 -24.34 23.43
N LEU A 253 12.29 -23.18 22.90
CA LEU A 253 13.44 -23.09 22.01
C LEU A 253 14.73 -23.22 22.82
N GLY A 254 15.69 -23.95 22.26
CA GLY A 254 17.00 -24.17 22.84
C GLY A 254 17.97 -23.05 22.48
N ILE A 255 18.20 -22.85 21.19
CA ILE A 255 19.08 -21.80 20.68
C ILE A 255 18.29 -20.94 19.70
N ILE A 256 18.31 -19.62 19.95
CA ILE A 256 17.70 -18.61 19.08
C ILE A 256 18.81 -18.10 18.18
N HIS A 257 18.59 -18.16 16.87
CA HIS A 257 19.57 -17.79 15.86
C HIS A 257 19.00 -16.68 14.98
N LEU A 258 19.52 -15.46 15.17
CA LEU A 258 19.04 -14.21 14.56
C LEU A 258 19.44 -14.09 13.08
N THR A 259 19.49 -15.19 12.34
CA THR A 259 19.70 -15.25 10.89
C THR A 259 18.88 -14.21 10.10
N GLY A 260 19.45 -13.65 9.03
CA GLY A 260 18.80 -12.61 8.21
C GLY A 260 18.88 -11.21 8.82
N GLU A 261 17.79 -10.43 8.71
CA GLU A 261 17.68 -9.07 9.26
C GLU A 261 17.74 -9.08 10.79
N LYS A 262 18.69 -8.32 11.34
CA LYS A 262 18.91 -8.20 12.79
C LYS A 262 17.96 -7.15 13.37
N HIS A 263 16.68 -7.46 13.48
CA HIS A 263 15.67 -6.51 13.97
C HIS A 263 15.85 -6.21 15.47
N ASP A 264 15.96 -4.94 15.83
CA ASP A 264 16.08 -4.51 17.24
C ASP A 264 14.76 -4.61 18.00
N ARG A 265 13.63 -4.44 17.30
CA ARG A 265 12.29 -4.65 17.85
C ARG A 265 11.36 -5.32 16.85
N LEU A 266 10.62 -6.29 17.34
CA LEU A 266 9.66 -7.05 16.54
C LEU A 266 8.40 -7.36 17.36
N ASN A 267 7.31 -7.62 16.63
CA ASN A 267 6.07 -8.11 17.24
C ASN A 267 6.07 -9.64 17.15
N LEU A 268 6.18 -10.30 18.30
CA LEU A 268 6.01 -11.74 18.45
C LEU A 268 4.54 -12.06 18.71
N VAL A 269 4.12 -13.25 18.32
CA VAL A 269 2.83 -13.81 18.76
C VAL A 269 3.09 -14.61 20.03
N SER A 270 2.29 -14.45 21.08
CA SER A 270 2.38 -15.31 22.27
C SER A 270 1.56 -16.58 22.12
N THR A 271 1.76 -17.56 23.01
CA THR A 271 1.04 -18.85 22.98
C THR A 271 -0.47 -18.70 23.21
N ASP A 272 -0.89 -17.59 23.79
CA ASP A 272 -2.29 -17.15 23.93
C ASP A 272 -2.77 -16.27 22.76
N MET A 273 -1.99 -16.19 21.67
CA MET A 273 -2.27 -15.47 20.42
C MET A 273 -2.29 -13.93 20.53
N ASP A 274 -1.79 -13.36 21.62
CA ASP A 274 -1.56 -11.93 21.74
C ASP A 274 -0.31 -11.48 20.96
N LEU A 275 -0.24 -10.20 20.63
CA LEU A 275 0.98 -9.58 20.12
C LEU A 275 1.83 -9.03 21.27
N VAL A 276 3.11 -9.38 21.25
CA VAL A 276 4.09 -8.97 22.24
C VAL A 276 5.21 -8.24 21.51
N GLU A 277 5.44 -6.97 21.85
CA GLU A 277 6.58 -6.23 21.31
C GLU A 277 7.81 -6.49 22.17
N GLY A 278 8.95 -6.80 21.54
CA GLY A 278 10.23 -6.87 22.22
C GLY A 278 11.40 -7.13 21.27
N SER A 279 12.56 -7.41 21.86
CA SER A 279 13.80 -7.74 21.15
C SER A 279 14.09 -9.23 21.29
N LEU A 280 14.62 -9.83 20.22
CA LEU A 280 15.17 -11.18 20.26
C LEU A 280 16.67 -11.19 20.60
N ARG A 281 17.29 -10.01 20.84
CA ARG A 281 18.68 -9.91 21.31
C ARG A 281 18.77 -10.29 22.79
N TYR A 282 19.87 -10.92 23.18
CA TYR A 282 20.06 -11.45 24.54
C TYR A 282 20.00 -10.37 25.64
N SER A 283 20.60 -9.20 25.40
CA SER A 283 20.73 -8.09 26.36
C SER A 283 19.43 -7.28 26.57
N GLU A 284 18.42 -7.46 25.73
CA GLU A 284 17.24 -6.58 25.63
C GLU A 284 15.90 -7.31 25.71
N ILE A 285 15.85 -8.52 26.27
CA ILE A 285 14.58 -9.26 26.43
C ILE A 285 13.67 -8.49 27.42
N SER A 286 12.93 -7.52 26.90
CA SER A 286 11.89 -6.75 27.54
C SER A 286 10.64 -6.86 26.68
N LEU A 287 9.88 -7.91 26.94
CA LEU A 287 8.62 -8.16 26.25
C LEU A 287 7.50 -7.44 27.00
N LYS A 288 6.90 -6.44 26.35
CA LYS A 288 5.81 -5.63 26.92
C LYS A 288 4.50 -5.97 26.21
N ASP A 289 3.47 -6.25 27.01
CA ASP A 289 2.12 -6.55 26.53
C ASP A 289 1.56 -5.38 25.70
N LYS A 290 1.32 -5.61 24.40
CA LYS A 290 0.50 -4.70 23.59
C LYS A 290 -0.96 -5.04 23.82
N GLN A 291 -1.60 -4.36 24.77
CA GLN A 291 -3.04 -4.47 25.08
C GLN A 291 -3.99 -3.97 23.98
N THR A 292 -3.62 -4.04 22.69
CA THR A 292 -4.51 -3.58 21.61
C THR A 292 -4.49 -4.58 20.45
N ILE A 293 -5.45 -5.50 20.47
CA ILE A 293 -5.75 -6.45 19.39
C ILE A 293 -6.24 -5.62 18.18
N THR A 294 -5.54 -5.73 17.04
CA THR A 294 -5.96 -5.15 15.76
C THR A 294 -6.88 -6.13 15.01
N SER A 295 -7.73 -5.61 14.12
CA SER A 295 -8.84 -6.31 13.44
C SER A 295 -8.49 -7.54 12.58
N SER A 296 -7.21 -7.91 12.43
CA SER A 296 -6.76 -9.02 11.57
C SER A 296 -6.87 -10.41 12.19
N LEU A 297 -7.47 -10.54 13.39
CA LEU A 297 -7.55 -11.77 14.19
C LEU A 297 -8.98 -12.27 14.45
N LEU A 298 -9.99 -11.69 13.81
CA LEU A 298 -11.38 -12.15 13.93
C LEU A 298 -11.60 -13.45 13.12
N PRO A 299 -12.41 -14.41 13.62
CA PRO A 299 -12.85 -15.56 12.83
C PRO A 299 -13.40 -15.15 11.46
N VAL A 300 -13.20 -15.97 10.44
CA VAL A 300 -13.80 -15.71 9.12
C VAL A 300 -15.31 -15.60 9.27
N GLY A 301 -15.89 -14.52 8.75
CA GLY A 301 -17.32 -14.20 8.91
C GLY A 301 -17.62 -13.25 10.09
N ASP A 302 -16.66 -12.96 10.97
CA ASP A 302 -16.82 -11.93 11.99
C ASP A 302 -16.39 -10.56 11.49
N TYR A 303 -17.09 -9.54 12.00
CA TYR A 303 -16.77 -8.15 11.81
C TYR A 303 -16.83 -7.43 13.16
N VAL A 304 -15.95 -6.45 13.34
CA VAL A 304 -16.02 -5.46 14.42
C VAL A 304 -15.66 -4.12 13.81
N SER A 305 -16.47 -3.09 14.07
CA SER A 305 -16.20 -1.72 13.62
C SER A 305 -14.76 -1.29 13.92
N PRO A 306 -14.01 -0.77 12.92
CA PRO A 306 -12.69 -0.19 13.12
C PRO A 306 -12.68 0.86 14.24
N GLY A 307 -11.60 0.87 15.03
CA GLY A 307 -11.42 1.79 16.16
C GLY A 307 -12.05 1.32 17.47
N PHE A 308 -12.85 0.26 17.46
CA PHE A 308 -13.31 -0.39 18.69
C PHE A 308 -12.18 -1.18 19.35
N LYS A 309 -12.12 -1.13 20.69
CA LYS A 309 -11.32 -2.09 21.45
C LYS A 309 -11.95 -3.47 21.31
N ILE A 310 -11.13 -4.45 20.92
CA ILE A 310 -11.56 -5.83 20.68
C ILE A 310 -11.25 -6.68 21.91
N ILE A 311 -12.23 -7.50 22.33
CA ILE A 311 -12.10 -8.53 23.35
C ILE A 311 -12.64 -9.87 22.83
N GLN A 312 -12.07 -10.99 23.26
CA GLN A 312 -12.49 -12.33 22.83
C GLN A 312 -12.71 -13.25 24.04
N PRO A 313 -13.84 -13.11 24.77
CA PRO A 313 -14.17 -13.97 25.91
C PRO A 313 -14.71 -15.35 25.49
N ASP A 314 -14.53 -15.77 24.23
CA ASP A 314 -15.06 -17.02 23.65
C ASP A 314 -14.79 -18.26 24.51
N ARG A 315 -13.59 -18.36 25.10
CA ARG A 315 -13.22 -19.48 25.97
C ARG A 315 -14.10 -19.61 27.22
N CYS A 316 -14.76 -18.52 27.64
CA CYS A 316 -15.69 -18.49 28.76
C CYS A 316 -17.07 -19.07 28.39
N PHE A 317 -17.33 -19.30 27.09
CA PHE A 317 -18.58 -19.81 26.55
C PHE A 317 -18.36 -21.14 25.80
N PRO A 318 -18.04 -22.24 26.50
CA PRO A 318 -17.64 -23.53 25.89
C PRO A 318 -18.74 -24.25 25.09
N ASN A 319 -19.96 -23.72 25.12
CA ASN A 319 -21.10 -24.23 24.35
C ASN A 319 -21.44 -23.37 23.14
N MET A 320 -20.76 -22.22 22.96
CA MET A 320 -20.97 -21.35 21.80
C MET A 320 -20.45 -22.01 20.53
N ILE A 321 -21.29 -22.01 19.49
CA ILE A 321 -21.00 -22.52 18.16
C ILE A 321 -21.47 -21.52 17.11
N ILE A 322 -20.97 -21.63 15.89
CA ILE A 322 -21.60 -20.99 14.73
C ILE A 322 -22.89 -21.77 14.45
N GLY A 323 -24.03 -21.11 14.62
CA GLY A 323 -25.36 -21.69 14.47
C GLY A 323 -25.85 -21.68 13.01
N ASP A 324 -26.84 -22.52 12.73
CA ASP A 324 -27.53 -22.56 11.44
C ASP A 324 -28.75 -21.63 11.46
N THR A 325 -28.69 -20.54 10.69
CA THR A 325 -29.74 -19.53 10.63
C THR A 325 -31.05 -20.04 10.03
N SER A 326 -31.02 -21.17 9.30
CA SER A 326 -32.23 -21.78 8.73
C SER A 326 -33.13 -22.42 9.79
N GLY A 327 -32.55 -22.83 10.92
CA GLY A 327 -33.29 -23.42 12.03
C GLY A 327 -33.96 -22.39 12.97
N CYS A 328 -33.53 -21.13 12.92
CA CYS A 328 -34.08 -20.10 13.79
C CYS A 328 -35.50 -19.71 13.35
N PRO A 329 -36.52 -19.78 14.23
CA PRO A 329 -37.91 -19.47 13.89
C PRO A 329 -38.22 -17.98 13.84
N TRP A 330 -37.27 -17.11 14.20
CA TRP A 330 -37.48 -15.66 14.25
C TRP A 330 -37.70 -15.10 12.83
N PRO A 331 -38.85 -14.47 12.53
CA PRO A 331 -39.17 -13.99 11.19
C PRO A 331 -38.33 -12.78 10.78
N TYR A 332 -37.87 -11.97 11.73
CA TYR A 332 -37.07 -10.77 11.46
C TYR A 332 -35.56 -11.04 11.41
N LEU A 333 -35.11 -12.28 11.59
CA LEU A 333 -33.71 -12.65 11.45
C LEU A 333 -33.22 -12.34 10.04
N ARG A 334 -32.29 -11.40 9.93
CA ARG A 334 -31.63 -11.00 8.67
C ARG A 334 -30.62 -12.03 8.16
N ARG A 335 -31.13 -13.09 7.54
CA ARG A 335 -30.34 -14.24 7.03
C ARG A 335 -29.45 -13.88 5.84
N GLU A 336 -29.72 -12.77 5.17
CA GLU A 336 -28.96 -12.27 4.04
C GLU A 336 -27.58 -11.70 4.43
N ILE A 337 -27.37 -11.43 5.73
CA ILE A 337 -26.12 -10.86 6.24
C ILE A 337 -25.10 -11.98 6.47
N PRO A 338 -23.93 -11.97 5.80
CA PRO A 338 -22.96 -13.07 5.84
C PRO A 338 -22.07 -13.08 7.10
N HIS A 339 -22.54 -12.47 8.19
CA HIS A 339 -21.84 -12.50 9.47
C HIS A 339 -22.13 -13.80 10.23
N ASN A 340 -21.18 -14.26 11.05
CA ASN A 340 -21.42 -15.44 11.87
C ASN A 340 -22.56 -15.19 12.85
N TRP A 341 -23.54 -16.08 12.82
CA TRP A 341 -24.61 -16.13 13.79
C TRP A 341 -24.24 -17.15 14.86
N TYR A 342 -23.98 -16.69 16.09
CA TYR A 342 -23.58 -17.55 17.18
C TYR A 342 -24.78 -18.08 17.95
N ALA A 343 -24.74 -19.33 18.39
CA ALA A 343 -25.76 -19.95 19.23
C ALA A 343 -25.13 -20.86 20.29
N ASP A 344 -25.87 -21.18 21.35
CA ASP A 344 -25.48 -22.21 22.30
C ASP A 344 -25.88 -23.57 21.72
N LYS A 345 -24.93 -24.52 21.63
CA LYS A 345 -25.17 -25.85 21.03
C LYS A 345 -26.31 -26.65 21.69
N ARG A 346 -26.67 -26.32 22.94
CA ARG A 346 -27.80 -26.93 23.67
C ARG A 346 -29.14 -26.36 23.20
N HIS A 347 -29.13 -25.14 22.66
CA HIS A 347 -30.29 -24.38 22.20
C HIS A 347 -30.00 -23.70 20.84
N PRO A 348 -29.75 -24.48 19.77
CA PRO A 348 -29.17 -23.97 18.52
C PRO A 348 -30.11 -23.07 17.69
N TYR A 349 -31.35 -22.86 18.14
CA TYR A 349 -32.38 -22.07 17.45
C TYR A 349 -32.50 -20.63 17.98
N ILE A 350 -31.75 -20.29 19.03
CA ILE A 350 -31.72 -18.95 19.65
C ILE A 350 -30.29 -18.42 19.53
N GLY A 351 -30.17 -17.17 19.08
CA GLY A 351 -28.88 -16.56 18.77
C GLY A 351 -28.34 -15.72 19.91
N PHE A 352 -27.02 -15.58 19.94
CA PHE A 352 -26.34 -14.49 20.65
C PHE A 352 -26.34 -13.23 19.78
N VAL A 353 -26.13 -12.06 20.41
CA VAL A 353 -25.70 -10.87 19.67
C VAL A 353 -24.43 -11.18 18.87
N SER A 354 -24.34 -10.68 17.64
CA SER A 354 -23.19 -10.91 16.77
C SER A 354 -21.91 -10.33 17.36
N ARG A 355 -20.76 -10.72 16.78
CA ARG A 355 -19.46 -10.21 17.24
C ARG A 355 -19.39 -8.68 17.23
N ASP A 356 -19.94 -8.07 16.18
CA ASP A 356 -19.95 -6.61 16.03
C ASP A 356 -20.82 -5.94 17.09
N GLU A 357 -22.01 -6.48 17.32
CA GLU A 357 -22.98 -6.00 18.32
C GLU A 357 -22.43 -6.12 19.74
N ALA A 358 -21.79 -7.24 20.06
CA ALA A 358 -21.10 -7.45 21.33
C ALA A 358 -19.99 -6.39 21.57
N HIS A 359 -19.32 -5.94 20.51
CA HIS A 359 -18.29 -4.91 20.59
C HIS A 359 -18.86 -3.49 20.64
N ILE A 360 -20.04 -3.23 20.06
CA ILE A 360 -20.81 -2.00 20.32
C ILE A 360 -21.13 -1.91 21.81
N LEU A 361 -21.60 -3.01 22.41
CA LEU A 361 -21.91 -3.08 23.85
C LEU A 361 -20.66 -2.80 24.70
N TYR A 362 -19.57 -3.53 24.47
CA TYR A 362 -18.32 -3.35 25.22
C TYR A 362 -17.76 -1.93 25.10
N ASN A 363 -17.66 -1.38 23.89
CA ASN A 363 -17.08 -0.06 23.68
C ASN A 363 -17.99 1.07 24.18
N THR A 364 -19.31 0.86 24.19
CA THR A 364 -20.24 1.78 24.85
C THR A 364 -20.03 1.73 26.36
N ALA A 365 -20.01 0.53 26.95
CA ALA A 365 -19.82 0.34 28.39
C ALA A 365 -18.49 0.86 28.92
N LEU A 366 -17.42 0.87 28.11
CA LEU A 366 -16.13 1.48 28.49
C LEU A 366 -16.26 2.95 28.88
N LYS A 367 -17.21 3.69 28.27
CA LYS A 367 -17.50 5.09 28.62
C LYS A 367 -18.18 5.24 29.99
N PHE A 368 -18.68 4.14 30.55
CA PHE A 368 -19.42 4.07 31.81
C PHE A 368 -18.69 3.25 32.88
N LYS A 369 -17.37 3.06 32.77
CA LYS A 369 -16.57 2.33 33.75
C LYS A 369 -16.83 2.84 35.18
N GLY A 370 -17.12 1.92 36.09
CA GLY A 370 -17.49 2.20 37.49
C GLY A 370 -18.88 2.82 37.68
N LYS A 371 -19.72 2.91 36.64
CA LYS A 371 -21.13 3.32 36.74
C LYS A 371 -22.05 2.10 36.82
N LYS A 372 -23.29 2.36 37.23
CA LYS A 372 -24.36 1.38 37.27
C LYS A 372 -24.96 1.20 35.89
N VAL A 373 -25.01 -0.04 35.44
CA VAL A 373 -25.52 -0.43 34.12
C VAL A 373 -26.61 -1.49 34.30
N LEU A 374 -27.64 -1.44 33.47
CA LEU A 374 -28.73 -2.40 33.44
C LEU A 374 -28.71 -3.18 32.13
N GLU A 375 -28.90 -4.48 32.21
CA GLU A 375 -29.25 -5.34 31.08
C GLU A 375 -30.59 -6.03 31.34
N ILE A 376 -31.46 -6.01 30.34
CA ILE A 376 -32.72 -6.75 30.30
C ILE A 376 -32.61 -7.81 29.21
N GLY A 377 -32.70 -9.08 29.58
CA GLY A 377 -32.59 -10.22 28.66
C GLY A 377 -31.12 -10.58 28.36
N CYS A 378 -30.52 -11.44 29.20
CA CYS A 378 -29.14 -11.87 29.01
C CYS A 378 -29.02 -13.25 28.35
N TRP A 379 -30.09 -14.05 28.37
CA TRP A 379 -30.12 -15.43 27.92
C TRP A 379 -28.98 -16.29 28.51
N MET A 380 -27.91 -16.54 27.74
CA MET A 380 -26.73 -17.32 28.14
C MET A 380 -25.53 -16.45 28.58
N GLY A 381 -25.69 -15.13 28.67
CA GLY A 381 -24.75 -14.21 29.32
C GLY A 381 -23.67 -13.59 28.44
N TRP A 382 -23.75 -13.73 27.11
CA TRP A 382 -22.74 -13.20 26.18
C TRP A 382 -22.64 -11.68 26.21
N SER A 383 -23.77 -10.99 26.08
CA SER A 383 -23.89 -9.53 26.22
C SER A 383 -23.51 -9.06 27.63
N ALA A 384 -23.99 -9.74 28.67
CA ALA A 384 -23.63 -9.49 30.07
C ALA A 384 -22.11 -9.51 30.30
N CYS A 385 -21.43 -10.50 29.74
CA CYS A 385 -19.98 -10.62 29.84
C CYS A 385 -19.26 -9.44 29.15
N HIS A 386 -19.71 -9.03 27.97
CA HIS A 386 -19.14 -7.87 27.25
C HIS A 386 -19.36 -6.57 28.02
N LEU A 387 -20.55 -6.35 28.57
CA LEU A 387 -20.82 -5.17 29.40
C LEU A 387 -19.94 -5.17 30.65
N ALA A 388 -19.86 -6.28 31.37
CA ALA A 388 -19.10 -6.40 32.61
C ALA A 388 -17.59 -6.27 32.42
N LEU A 389 -17.03 -6.82 31.33
CA LEU A 389 -15.60 -6.70 30.99
C LEU A 389 -15.14 -5.26 30.77
N ALA A 390 -16.06 -4.32 30.49
CA ALA A 390 -15.74 -2.89 30.43
C ALA A 390 -15.47 -2.27 31.81
N GLY A 391 -15.73 -3.00 32.90
CA GLY A 391 -15.53 -2.57 34.28
C GLY A 391 -16.69 -1.75 34.84
N VAL A 392 -17.92 -2.05 34.43
CA VAL A 392 -19.15 -1.45 34.96
C VAL A 392 -19.70 -2.28 36.12
N GLU A 393 -20.59 -1.69 36.92
CA GLU A 393 -21.37 -2.44 37.92
C GLU A 393 -22.72 -2.80 37.30
N LEU A 394 -22.88 -4.07 36.91
CA LEU A 394 -23.97 -4.53 36.04
C LEU A 394 -25.09 -5.22 36.84
N ASP A 395 -26.32 -4.74 36.71
CA ASP A 395 -27.53 -5.44 37.12
C ASP A 395 -28.11 -6.14 35.88
N VAL A 396 -28.36 -7.45 35.94
CA VAL A 396 -28.89 -8.25 34.84
C VAL A 396 -30.24 -8.83 35.25
N ILE A 397 -31.30 -8.46 34.53
CA ILE A 397 -32.68 -8.92 34.79
C ILE A 397 -33.14 -9.80 33.64
N ASP A 398 -33.47 -11.06 33.94
CA ASP A 398 -34.00 -12.01 32.97
C ASP A 398 -34.81 -13.10 33.68
N PRO A 399 -36.06 -13.40 33.28
CA PRO A 399 -36.85 -14.47 33.90
C PRO A 399 -36.23 -15.86 33.71
N ILE A 400 -35.38 -16.07 32.71
CA ILE A 400 -34.74 -17.37 32.48
C ILE A 400 -33.78 -17.76 33.61
N LEU A 401 -33.29 -16.77 34.37
CA LEU A 401 -32.41 -16.97 35.52
C LEU A 401 -33.13 -17.65 36.70
N GLU A 402 -34.46 -17.78 36.69
CA GLU A 402 -35.18 -18.62 37.66
C GLU A 402 -34.85 -20.10 37.50
N LYS A 403 -34.40 -20.51 36.31
CA LYS A 403 -33.99 -21.87 36.01
C LYS A 403 -32.53 -22.09 36.44
N PRO A 404 -32.26 -23.02 37.38
CA PRO A 404 -30.92 -23.22 37.92
C PRO A 404 -29.84 -23.46 36.85
N GLU A 405 -30.18 -24.20 35.79
CA GLU A 405 -29.24 -24.52 34.71
C GLU A 405 -28.79 -23.30 33.89
N PHE A 406 -29.65 -22.29 33.74
CA PHE A 406 -29.30 -21.04 33.06
C PHE A 406 -28.53 -20.13 34.00
N TYR A 407 -28.99 -19.99 35.25
CA TYR A 407 -28.29 -19.21 36.27
C TYR A 407 -26.84 -19.68 36.44
N GLU A 408 -26.64 -21.00 36.56
CA GLU A 408 -25.32 -21.61 36.70
C GLU A 408 -24.47 -21.42 35.44
N SER A 409 -25.05 -21.58 34.24
CA SER A 409 -24.34 -21.37 32.98
C SER A 409 -23.82 -19.93 32.86
N VAL A 410 -24.66 -18.93 33.11
CA VAL A 410 -24.29 -17.51 33.07
C VAL A 410 -23.24 -17.21 34.15
N SER A 411 -23.46 -17.67 35.38
CA SER A 411 -22.52 -17.47 36.50
C SER A 411 -21.14 -18.04 36.18
N ASN A 412 -21.08 -19.25 35.62
CA ASN A 412 -19.82 -19.90 35.26
C ASN A 412 -19.08 -19.16 34.14
N SER A 413 -19.79 -18.67 33.12
CA SER A 413 -19.18 -17.88 32.04
C SER A 413 -18.63 -16.55 32.57
N LEU A 414 -19.37 -15.84 33.43
CA LEU A 414 -18.91 -14.60 34.06
C LEU A 414 -17.76 -14.84 35.04
N GLN A 415 -17.77 -15.95 35.77
CA GLN A 415 -16.68 -16.35 36.66
C GLN A 415 -15.40 -16.68 35.87
N ALA A 416 -15.53 -17.41 34.76
CA ALA A 416 -14.42 -17.73 33.87
C ALA A 416 -13.84 -16.48 33.19
N ALA A 417 -14.67 -15.47 32.94
CA ALA A 417 -14.24 -14.16 32.45
C ALA A 417 -13.66 -13.25 33.55
N GLY A 418 -13.76 -13.65 34.82
CA GLY A 418 -13.23 -12.89 35.96
C GLY A 418 -14.05 -11.66 36.34
N VAL A 419 -15.33 -11.61 35.96
CA VAL A 419 -16.19 -10.43 36.14
C VAL A 419 -17.41 -10.66 37.01
N LEU A 420 -17.65 -11.89 37.50
CA LEU A 420 -18.83 -12.24 38.29
C LEU A 420 -19.09 -11.29 39.48
N ASP A 421 -18.04 -10.86 40.19
CA ASP A 421 -18.16 -9.95 41.35
C ASP A 421 -18.73 -8.57 41.00
N SER A 422 -18.66 -8.17 39.73
CA SER A 422 -19.19 -6.90 39.22
C SER A 422 -20.62 -7.02 38.67
N VAL A 423 -21.20 -8.23 38.67
CA VAL A 423 -22.49 -8.55 38.07
C VAL A 423 -23.48 -9.06 39.13
N ARG A 424 -24.70 -8.52 39.11
CA ARG A 424 -25.83 -9.01 39.90
C ARG A 424 -26.85 -9.66 38.97
N LEU A 425 -26.99 -10.98 39.07
CA LEU A 425 -27.99 -11.76 38.32
C LEU A 425 -29.32 -11.76 39.08
N ILE A 426 -30.40 -11.30 38.43
CA ILE A 426 -31.70 -11.06 39.07
C ILE A 426 -32.79 -11.77 38.26
N PRO A 427 -33.35 -12.87 38.79
CA PRO A 427 -34.48 -13.54 38.17
C PRO A 427 -35.76 -12.68 38.25
N GLY A 428 -36.40 -12.44 37.10
CA GLY A 428 -37.72 -11.80 37.04
C GLY A 428 -38.05 -11.14 35.71
N TYR A 429 -39.32 -10.77 35.54
CA TYR A 429 -39.84 -10.13 34.33
C TYR A 429 -39.70 -8.61 34.38
N SER A 430 -39.25 -8.01 33.29
CA SER A 430 -39.38 -6.56 33.05
C SER A 430 -40.79 -6.24 32.50
N PRO A 431 -41.33 -5.03 32.76
CA PRO A 431 -40.71 -3.90 33.47
C PRO A 431 -40.80 -3.98 35.01
N GLU A 432 -41.65 -4.83 35.59
CA GLU A 432 -41.96 -4.80 37.03
C GLU A 432 -40.72 -5.07 37.90
N LYS A 433 -39.88 -6.03 37.50
CA LYS A 433 -38.64 -6.32 38.24
C LYS A 433 -37.64 -5.17 38.17
N VAL A 434 -37.62 -4.41 37.06
CA VAL A 434 -36.76 -3.22 36.93
C VAL A 434 -37.18 -2.16 37.96
N GLU A 435 -38.49 -1.92 38.09
CA GLU A 435 -39.04 -0.97 39.08
C GLU A 435 -38.79 -1.42 40.53
N GLU A 436 -38.95 -2.72 40.80
CA GLU A 436 -38.68 -3.32 42.11
C GLU A 436 -37.23 -3.11 42.54
N ILE A 437 -36.27 -3.46 41.68
CA ILE A 437 -34.83 -3.32 41.95
C ILE A 437 -34.43 -1.85 42.07
N ALA A 438 -35.00 -0.98 41.23
CA ALA A 438 -34.78 0.45 41.35
C ALA A 438 -35.27 1.01 42.68
N THR A 439 -36.43 0.55 43.17
CA THR A 439 -36.98 0.98 44.44
C THR A 439 -36.19 0.42 45.62
N GLU A 440 -35.90 -0.88 45.63
CA GLU A 440 -35.19 -1.57 46.70
C GLU A 440 -33.80 -0.98 46.93
N PHE A 441 -33.06 -0.72 45.84
CA PHE A 441 -31.68 -0.25 45.92
C PHE A 441 -31.52 1.27 45.69
N GLN A 442 -32.63 2.01 45.57
CA GLN A 442 -32.64 3.42 45.16
C GLN A 442 -31.77 3.65 43.91
N ARG A 443 -31.93 2.78 42.91
CA ARG A 443 -31.05 2.67 41.74
C ARG A 443 -31.53 3.54 40.59
N LYS A 444 -30.56 4.13 39.91
CA LYS A 444 -30.67 4.64 38.54
C LYS A 444 -29.49 4.12 37.73
N TRP A 445 -29.64 4.08 36.41
CA TRP A 445 -28.61 3.53 35.51
C TRP A 445 -28.15 4.56 34.49
N SER A 446 -26.84 4.58 34.24
CA SER A 446 -26.22 5.47 33.25
C SER A 446 -26.17 4.84 31.85
N LEU A 447 -26.16 3.50 31.78
CA LEU A 447 -26.29 2.75 30.54
C LEU A 447 -27.33 1.64 30.75
N ILE A 448 -28.20 1.45 29.77
CA ILE A 448 -29.24 0.42 29.78
C ILE A 448 -29.19 -0.33 28.45
N PHE A 449 -29.19 -1.65 28.48
CA PHE A 449 -29.30 -2.51 27.29
C PHE A 449 -30.58 -3.34 27.37
N ILE A 450 -31.38 -3.30 26.31
CA ILE A 450 -32.69 -3.97 26.21
C ILE A 450 -32.63 -5.00 25.07
N ASP A 451 -32.70 -6.28 25.45
CA ASP A 451 -32.79 -7.46 24.57
C ASP A 451 -33.70 -8.54 25.22
N GLY A 452 -34.80 -8.07 25.83
CA GLY A 452 -35.77 -8.90 26.53
C GLY A 452 -36.83 -9.51 25.61
N ASN A 453 -38.11 -9.36 25.97
CA ASN A 453 -39.21 -9.82 25.13
C ASN A 453 -39.29 -8.99 23.84
N HIS A 454 -39.32 -9.62 22.66
CA HIS A 454 -39.41 -8.94 21.37
C HIS A 454 -40.84 -8.69 20.89
N ASP A 455 -41.85 -9.28 21.53
CA ASP A 455 -43.26 -9.12 21.17
C ASP A 455 -43.87 -7.86 21.79
N ALA A 456 -44.65 -7.11 21.01
CA ALA A 456 -45.42 -5.99 21.56
C ALA A 456 -46.38 -6.44 22.67
N PRO A 457 -46.50 -5.67 23.78
CA PRO A 457 -45.93 -4.35 24.02
C PRO A 457 -44.61 -4.36 24.83
N GLY A 458 -43.91 -5.50 24.95
CA GLY A 458 -42.75 -5.68 25.82
C GLY A 458 -41.65 -4.62 25.67
N PRO A 459 -41.04 -4.47 24.48
CA PRO A 459 -39.95 -3.51 24.26
C PRO A 459 -40.33 -2.05 24.57
N LEU A 460 -41.58 -1.67 24.28
CA LEU A 460 -42.10 -0.34 24.57
C LEU A 460 -42.23 -0.11 26.07
N ASN A 461 -42.76 -1.09 26.81
CA ASN A 461 -42.90 -0.99 28.26
C ASN A 461 -41.53 -0.92 28.96
N ASP A 462 -40.55 -1.68 28.47
CA ASP A 462 -39.17 -1.61 28.94
C ASP A 462 -38.56 -0.23 28.68
N ALA A 463 -38.73 0.33 27.48
CA ALA A 463 -38.27 1.68 27.17
C ALA A 463 -38.91 2.75 28.09
N ILE A 464 -40.21 2.63 28.38
CA ILE A 464 -40.94 3.55 29.27
C ILE A 464 -40.37 3.51 30.69
N ILE A 465 -40.24 2.32 31.30
CA ILE A 465 -39.73 2.23 32.67
C ILE A 465 -38.27 2.68 32.74
N CYS A 466 -37.45 2.28 31.77
CA CYS A 466 -36.04 2.65 31.70
C CYS A 466 -35.83 4.15 31.51
N GLU A 467 -36.68 4.86 30.76
CA GLU A 467 -36.63 6.32 30.64
C GLU A 467 -36.71 7.01 32.01
N THR A 468 -37.61 6.52 32.88
CA THR A 468 -37.85 7.10 34.21
C THR A 468 -36.72 6.82 35.20
N LEU A 469 -36.00 5.72 35.01
CA LEU A 469 -34.94 5.23 35.88
C LEU A 469 -33.53 5.49 35.32
N ALA A 470 -33.42 6.03 34.12
CA ALA A 470 -32.17 6.50 33.54
C ALA A 470 -31.67 7.75 34.28
N GLU A 471 -30.35 7.87 34.41
CA GLU A 471 -29.69 9.07 34.92
C GLU A 471 -29.90 10.29 34.00
N ALA A 472 -29.48 11.48 34.46
CA ALA A 472 -29.54 12.70 33.64
C ALA A 472 -28.64 12.59 32.40
N ASP A 473 -27.45 12.00 32.55
CA ASP A 473 -26.54 11.63 31.47
C ASP A 473 -26.64 10.12 31.26
N ALA A 474 -27.38 9.70 30.24
CA ALA A 474 -27.70 8.29 30.05
C ALA A 474 -27.84 7.87 28.59
N LEU A 475 -27.60 6.57 28.36
CA LEU A 475 -27.71 5.93 27.05
C LEU A 475 -28.52 4.63 27.18
N ILE A 476 -29.45 4.40 26.25
CA ILE A 476 -30.28 3.19 26.17
C ILE A 476 -30.03 2.53 24.81
N LEU A 477 -29.62 1.27 24.82
CA LEU A 477 -29.37 0.43 23.64
C LEU A 477 -30.49 -0.60 23.46
N PHE A 478 -30.87 -0.82 22.21
CA PHE A 478 -31.82 -1.85 21.78
C PHE A 478 -31.13 -2.81 20.81
N HIS A 479 -31.40 -4.10 20.96
CA HIS A 479 -31.06 -5.13 19.98
C HIS A 479 -32.29 -5.47 19.11
N ASP A 480 -32.11 -6.18 17.99
CA ASP A 480 -33.21 -6.68 17.14
C ASP A 480 -34.20 -5.63 16.58
N LEU A 481 -33.72 -4.41 16.22
CA LEU A 481 -34.59 -3.39 15.61
C LEU A 481 -35.11 -3.75 14.22
N ALA A 482 -34.60 -4.81 13.61
CA ALA A 482 -35.25 -5.44 12.45
C ALA A 482 -36.73 -5.77 12.72
N SER A 483 -37.11 -6.02 13.98
CA SER A 483 -38.51 -6.10 14.41
C SER A 483 -39.15 -4.72 14.60
N PRO A 484 -40.30 -4.45 13.95
CA PRO A 484 -41.07 -3.23 14.16
C PRO A 484 -41.54 -3.05 15.61
N ASP A 485 -41.81 -4.13 16.33
CA ASP A 485 -42.28 -4.07 17.72
C ASP A 485 -41.19 -3.58 18.67
N VAL A 486 -39.94 -3.94 18.41
CA VAL A 486 -38.78 -3.42 19.16
C VAL A 486 -38.52 -1.95 18.82
N ALA A 487 -38.68 -1.57 17.54
CA ALA A 487 -38.49 -0.20 17.08
C ALA A 487 -39.43 0.82 17.75
N GLN A 488 -40.60 0.38 18.22
CA GLN A 488 -41.52 1.23 18.99
C GLN A 488 -40.88 1.82 20.25
N GLY A 489 -39.98 1.09 20.92
CA GLY A 489 -39.26 1.58 22.09
C GLY A 489 -38.29 2.72 21.76
N LEU A 490 -37.54 2.60 20.65
CA LEU A 490 -36.64 3.65 20.18
C LEU A 490 -37.42 4.88 19.68
N ASP A 491 -38.52 4.66 18.96
CA ASP A 491 -39.40 5.73 18.47
C ASP A 491 -40.08 6.48 19.63
N TYR A 492 -40.47 5.78 20.70
CA TYR A 492 -40.98 6.40 21.92
C TYR A 492 -39.95 7.37 22.52
N LEU A 493 -38.70 6.94 22.71
CA LEU A 493 -37.65 7.81 23.26
C LEU A 493 -37.36 9.03 22.37
N LYS A 494 -37.39 8.86 21.05
CA LYS A 494 -37.28 9.96 20.08
C LYS A 494 -38.39 11.00 20.27
N GLN A 495 -39.64 10.56 20.42
CA GLN A 495 -40.79 11.44 20.67
C GLN A 495 -40.70 12.18 22.00
N ARG A 496 -39.98 11.60 22.97
CA ARG A 496 -39.69 12.18 24.29
C ARG A 496 -38.50 13.14 24.28
N GLY A 497 -37.88 13.38 23.12
CA GLY A 497 -36.80 14.34 22.94
C GLY A 497 -35.40 13.77 23.20
N TRP A 498 -35.24 12.45 23.26
CA TRP A 498 -33.92 11.83 23.23
C TRP A 498 -33.33 11.92 21.82
N ASN A 499 -32.01 12.04 21.74
CA ASN A 499 -31.32 11.85 20.47
C ASN A 499 -31.34 10.36 20.15
N THR A 500 -31.58 9.99 18.89
CA THR A 500 -31.61 8.58 18.45
C THR A 500 -30.77 8.35 17.22
N MET A 501 -30.21 7.15 17.11
CA MET A 501 -29.42 6.67 15.97
C MET A 501 -29.50 5.15 15.91
N ILE A 502 -29.24 4.57 14.73
CA ILE A 502 -29.11 3.12 14.55
C ILE A 502 -27.70 2.72 14.12
N TYR A 503 -27.29 1.53 14.52
CA TYR A 503 -26.06 0.85 14.10
C TYR A 503 -26.42 -0.21 13.08
N GLN A 504 -25.79 -0.16 11.91
CA GLN A 504 -26.10 -1.08 10.83
C GLN A 504 -25.34 -2.39 11.03
N THR A 505 -25.92 -3.29 11.83
CA THR A 505 -25.38 -4.60 12.20
C THR A 505 -26.27 -5.75 11.69
N MET A 506 -25.91 -7.00 12.00
CA MET A 506 -26.66 -8.18 11.59
C MET A 506 -28.15 -8.09 11.96
N GLN A 507 -28.52 -7.69 13.18
CA GLN A 507 -29.92 -7.50 13.57
C GLN A 507 -30.36 -6.04 13.78
N ILE A 508 -29.48 -5.10 13.45
CA ILE A 508 -29.66 -3.66 13.65
C ILE A 508 -29.83 -3.34 15.13
N MET A 509 -28.80 -2.76 15.74
CA MET A 509 -28.92 -2.16 17.06
C MET A 509 -29.35 -0.70 16.97
N GLY A 510 -29.97 -0.17 18.01
CA GLY A 510 -30.23 1.27 18.09
C GLY A 510 -29.89 1.84 19.43
N VAL A 511 -29.73 3.16 19.44
CA VAL A 511 -29.28 3.91 20.59
C VAL A 511 -30.12 5.16 20.76
N ALA A 512 -30.56 5.39 21.98
CA ALA A 512 -31.10 6.66 22.45
C ALA A 512 -30.18 7.24 23.52
N TRP A 513 -29.88 8.54 23.48
CA TRP A 513 -29.08 9.18 24.52
C TRP A 513 -29.56 10.60 24.86
N ARG A 514 -29.24 11.04 26.09
CA ARG A 514 -29.46 12.39 26.59
C ARG A 514 -28.32 12.84 27.50
N GLY A 515 -28.22 14.15 27.72
CA GLY A 515 -27.16 14.72 28.54
C GLY A 515 -25.82 14.77 27.82
N ASN A 516 -24.72 14.69 28.58
CA ASN A 516 -23.34 14.86 28.10
C ASN A 516 -22.66 13.54 27.68
N VAL A 517 -23.43 12.48 27.42
CA VAL A 517 -22.91 11.21 26.90
C VAL A 517 -23.14 11.13 25.41
N GLU A 518 -22.19 10.54 24.68
CA GLU A 518 -22.30 10.33 23.24
C GLU A 518 -22.19 8.84 22.90
N PRO A 519 -22.96 8.34 21.93
CA PRO A 519 -22.82 6.98 21.42
C PRO A 519 -21.42 6.71 20.85
N VAL A 520 -21.06 5.43 20.71
CA VAL A 520 -19.86 5.06 19.95
C VAL A 520 -20.10 5.31 18.47
N ILE A 521 -19.06 5.63 17.72
CA ILE A 521 -19.14 5.75 16.26
C ILE A 521 -18.87 4.37 15.69
N HIS A 522 -19.90 3.73 15.16
CA HIS A 522 -19.83 2.44 14.51
C HIS A 522 -19.74 2.65 13.00
N GLN A 523 -18.80 1.98 12.36
CA GLN A 523 -18.74 1.85 10.92
C GLN A 523 -19.36 0.49 10.55
N PRO A 524 -20.36 0.45 9.66
CA PRO A 524 -20.90 -0.81 9.15
C PRO A 524 -19.87 -1.57 8.31
N ASP A 525 -19.96 -2.91 8.25
CA ASP A 525 -19.04 -3.73 7.45
C ASP A 525 -19.03 -3.24 5.99
N PRO A 526 -17.91 -2.70 5.47
CA PRO A 526 -17.87 -2.14 4.14
C PRO A 526 -17.96 -3.20 3.04
N LYS A 527 -17.86 -4.49 3.38
CA LYS A 527 -18.03 -5.60 2.43
C LYS A 527 -19.49 -5.94 2.17
N ILE A 528 -20.40 -5.43 2.99
CA ILE A 528 -21.83 -5.74 2.91
C ILE A 528 -22.58 -4.57 2.27
N GLU A 529 -23.44 -4.89 1.32
CA GLU A 529 -24.44 -3.94 0.82
C GLU A 529 -25.59 -3.88 1.81
N TRP A 530 -25.63 -2.80 2.59
CA TRP A 530 -26.60 -2.67 3.68
C TRP A 530 -27.93 -2.10 3.19
N HIS A 531 -29.02 -2.80 3.53
CA HIS A 531 -30.39 -2.30 3.36
C HIS A 531 -31.08 -2.11 4.71
N LEU A 532 -31.90 -1.06 4.83
CA LEU A 532 -32.71 -0.78 6.01
C LEU A 532 -34.17 -1.20 5.80
N PRO A 533 -34.80 -1.87 6.77
CA PRO A 533 -36.25 -2.04 6.84
C PRO A 533 -36.98 -0.70 6.72
N GLU A 534 -38.15 -0.69 6.09
CA GLU A 534 -38.94 0.53 5.83
C GLU A 534 -39.20 1.34 7.10
N HIS A 535 -39.49 0.67 8.22
CA HIS A 535 -39.76 1.30 9.52
C HIS A 535 -38.52 1.88 10.22
N LEU A 536 -37.32 1.81 9.62
CA LEU A 536 -36.10 2.38 10.18
C LEU A 536 -35.47 3.47 9.31
N GLN A 537 -35.99 3.71 8.11
CA GLN A 537 -35.40 4.66 7.14
C GLN A 537 -35.39 6.12 7.64
N HIS A 538 -36.22 6.45 8.64
CA HIS A 538 -36.30 7.79 9.25
C HIS A 538 -35.32 8.02 10.41
N HIS A 539 -34.48 7.04 10.76
CA HIS A 539 -33.45 7.17 11.79
C HIS A 539 -32.07 7.42 11.17
N PRO A 540 -31.22 8.27 11.79
CA PRO A 540 -29.86 8.46 11.32
C PRO A 540 -29.04 7.18 11.59
N VAL A 541 -28.12 6.85 10.68
CA VAL A 541 -27.27 5.65 10.76
C VAL A 541 -25.85 6.06 11.16
N SER A 542 -25.30 5.40 12.17
CA SER A 542 -23.93 5.61 12.63
C SER A 542 -22.93 5.41 11.49
N GLY A 543 -21.91 6.26 11.42
CA GLY A 543 -20.89 6.18 10.36
C GLY A 543 -21.32 6.70 8.99
N THR A 544 -22.55 7.23 8.83
CA THR A 544 -23.03 7.81 7.56
C THR A 544 -23.44 9.29 7.72
N ASN A 545 -22.88 10.17 6.88
CA ASN A 545 -23.09 11.64 6.74
C ASN A 545 -22.25 12.64 7.57
N LYS A 546 -20.94 12.71 7.28
CA LYS A 546 -20.25 13.83 6.58
C LYS A 546 -18.80 13.38 6.30
N PRO A 547 -18.19 13.74 5.15
CA PRO A 547 -16.96 13.11 4.68
C PRO A 547 -15.75 13.61 5.46
N GLN A 548 -15.36 12.88 6.51
CA GLN A 548 -13.96 12.78 6.89
C GLN A 548 -13.37 11.55 6.22
N ILE A 549 -12.56 11.80 5.20
CA ILE A 549 -11.75 10.81 4.50
C ILE A 549 -10.73 10.26 5.52
N GLY A 550 -10.99 9.06 6.05
CA GLY A 550 -10.09 8.30 6.89
C GLY A 550 -9.44 7.16 6.11
N LYS A 551 -8.15 7.33 5.81
CA LYS A 551 -7.15 6.40 5.29
C LYS A 551 -7.62 4.96 4.99
N GLN A 552 -7.92 4.69 3.72
CA GLN A 552 -7.76 3.35 3.16
C GLN A 552 -6.30 3.15 2.76
N ASP A 553 -5.75 2.00 3.14
CA ASP A 553 -4.42 1.55 2.76
C ASP A 553 -4.42 1.17 1.27
N PHE A 554 -4.08 2.13 0.42
CA PHE A 554 -3.94 1.95 -1.03
C PHE A 554 -2.46 1.68 -1.34
N SER A 555 -2.09 0.40 -1.43
CA SER A 555 -0.77 0.05 -1.98
C SER A 555 -0.70 0.41 -3.47
N LEU A 556 0.47 0.84 -3.94
CA LEU A 556 0.77 1.14 -5.34
C LEU A 556 0.33 0.00 -6.29
N GLU A 557 0.48 -1.24 -5.85
CA GLU A 557 0.00 -2.43 -6.58
C GLU A 557 -1.53 -2.49 -6.73
N ARG A 558 -2.30 -2.07 -5.72
CA ARG A 558 -3.78 -2.05 -5.80
C ARG A 558 -4.28 -0.97 -6.74
N LEU A 559 -3.62 0.18 -6.79
CA LEU A 559 -3.96 1.27 -7.71
C LEU A 559 -3.62 0.90 -9.17
N ILE A 560 -2.45 0.31 -9.42
CA ILE A 560 -2.09 -0.22 -10.74
C ILE A 560 -3.05 -1.34 -11.13
N LYS A 561 -3.34 -2.30 -10.24
CA LYS A 561 -4.33 -3.35 -10.49
C LYS A 561 -5.74 -2.81 -10.72
N LEU A 562 -6.14 -1.70 -10.09
CA LEU A 562 -7.45 -1.09 -10.28
C LEU A 562 -7.52 -0.38 -11.64
N VAL A 563 -6.47 0.35 -12.04
CA VAL A 563 -6.37 0.95 -13.38
C VAL A 563 -6.37 -0.15 -14.44
N ASP A 564 -5.52 -1.17 -14.31
CA ASP A 564 -5.45 -2.31 -15.23
C ASP A 564 -6.78 -3.08 -15.29
N LYS A 565 -7.44 -3.29 -14.14
CA LYS A 565 -8.75 -3.96 -14.06
C LYS A 565 -9.82 -3.14 -14.77
N VAL A 566 -9.94 -1.85 -14.46
CA VAL A 566 -10.96 -0.98 -15.07
C VAL A 566 -10.70 -0.82 -16.57
N GLU A 567 -9.45 -0.70 -17.01
CA GLU A 567 -9.09 -0.73 -18.44
C GLU A 567 -9.46 -2.05 -19.10
N SER A 568 -9.24 -3.19 -18.43
CA SER A 568 -9.63 -4.51 -18.95
C SER A 568 -11.15 -4.69 -19.03
N GLU A 569 -11.89 -4.19 -18.04
CA GLU A 569 -13.36 -4.24 -18.02
C GLU A 569 -13.95 -3.36 -19.13
N VAL A 570 -13.38 -2.17 -19.36
CA VAL A 570 -13.76 -1.30 -20.47
C VAL A 570 -13.49 -1.97 -21.83
N ARG A 571 -12.37 -2.70 -21.96
CA ARG A 571 -12.04 -3.45 -23.19
C ARG A 571 -12.92 -4.68 -23.44
N GLN A 572 -13.57 -5.23 -22.40
CA GLN A 572 -14.40 -6.45 -22.49
C GLN A 572 -15.90 -6.18 -22.64
N LEU A 573 -16.32 -4.91 -22.72
CA LEU A 573 -17.72 -4.56 -22.96
C LEU A 573 -18.13 -4.96 -24.38
N ASN A 574 -18.65 -6.17 -24.57
CA ASN A 574 -19.31 -6.61 -25.79
C ASN A 574 -20.74 -6.05 -25.82
N ILE A 575 -21.01 -5.05 -26.67
CA ILE A 575 -22.36 -4.53 -26.90
C ILE A 575 -23.06 -5.46 -27.91
N THR A 576 -23.79 -6.45 -27.41
CA THR A 576 -24.44 -7.50 -28.24
C THR A 576 -25.92 -7.22 -28.56
N GLU A 577 -26.51 -6.12 -28.07
CA GLU A 577 -27.93 -5.81 -28.26
C GLU A 577 -28.16 -4.45 -28.94
N GLU A 578 -29.27 -4.35 -29.69
CA GLU A 578 -29.71 -3.12 -30.38
C GLU A 578 -29.84 -1.97 -29.38
N VAL A 579 -28.98 -0.96 -29.53
CA VAL A 579 -28.99 0.28 -28.75
C VAL A 579 -30.27 1.05 -29.07
N ASP A 580 -31.16 1.27 -28.09
CA ASP A 580 -32.28 2.23 -28.22
C ASP A 580 -31.73 3.66 -28.09
N VAL A 581 -31.08 4.09 -29.16
CA VAL A 581 -30.41 5.38 -29.29
C VAL A 581 -31.36 6.53 -28.98
N LYS A 582 -32.61 6.44 -29.42
CA LYS A 582 -33.57 7.54 -29.28
C LYS A 582 -33.92 7.79 -27.82
N GLN A 583 -34.15 6.72 -27.06
CA GLN A 583 -34.46 6.84 -25.63
C GLN A 583 -33.22 7.21 -24.80
N ALA A 584 -32.02 6.75 -25.18
CA ALA A 584 -30.77 7.15 -24.52
C ALA A 584 -30.51 8.67 -24.61
N ILE A 585 -30.82 9.28 -25.77
CA ILE A 585 -30.69 10.72 -26.00
C ILE A 585 -31.64 11.52 -25.11
N GLU A 586 -32.90 11.10 -24.98
CA GLU A 586 -33.88 11.76 -24.11
C GLU A 586 -33.38 11.79 -22.65
N PHE A 587 -32.80 10.69 -22.17
CA PHE A 587 -32.20 10.65 -20.84
C PHE A 587 -30.93 11.51 -20.71
N ASN A 588 -30.08 11.58 -21.73
CA ASN A 588 -28.93 12.49 -21.74
C ASN A 588 -29.40 13.96 -21.64
N GLN A 589 -30.44 14.34 -22.39
CA GLN A 589 -30.98 15.69 -22.34
C GLN A 589 -31.59 16.03 -20.97
N GLN A 590 -32.43 15.13 -20.43
CA GLN A 590 -32.99 15.28 -19.08
C GLN A 590 -31.90 15.37 -18.02
N GLY A 591 -30.86 14.53 -18.12
CA GLY A 591 -29.74 14.53 -17.19
C GLY A 591 -29.00 15.86 -17.18
N ARG A 592 -28.76 16.46 -18.35
CA ARG A 592 -28.12 17.79 -18.46
C ARG A 592 -29.00 18.89 -17.88
N GLU A 593 -30.30 18.86 -18.15
CA GLU A 593 -31.26 19.82 -17.58
C GLU A 593 -31.26 19.77 -16.04
N PHE A 594 -31.32 18.57 -15.44
CA PHE A 594 -31.23 18.40 -13.98
C PHE A 594 -29.88 18.82 -13.42
N PHE A 595 -28.79 18.51 -14.13
CA PHE A 595 -27.45 18.90 -13.72
C PHE A 595 -27.27 20.42 -13.67
N ILE A 596 -27.78 21.14 -14.67
CA ILE A 596 -27.76 22.62 -14.71
C ILE A 596 -28.63 23.21 -13.59
N GLN A 597 -29.74 22.56 -13.25
CA GLN A 597 -30.64 22.98 -12.16
C GLN A 597 -30.09 22.65 -10.76
N GLY A 598 -28.97 21.92 -10.66
CA GLY A 598 -28.37 21.49 -9.40
C GLY A 598 -29.05 20.27 -8.75
N ASP A 599 -29.96 19.59 -9.45
CA ASP A 599 -30.60 18.36 -8.99
C ASP A 599 -29.76 17.14 -9.36
N PHE A 600 -28.64 16.98 -8.65
CA PHE A 600 -27.64 15.95 -8.96
C PHE A 600 -28.16 14.51 -8.82
N ASN A 601 -29.16 14.28 -7.96
CA ASN A 601 -29.77 12.96 -7.79
C ASN A 601 -30.57 12.56 -9.03
N ARG A 602 -31.41 13.46 -9.56
CA ARG A 602 -32.14 13.18 -10.81
C ARG A 602 -31.23 13.16 -12.02
N ALA A 603 -30.19 14.01 -12.05
CA ALA A 603 -29.16 13.96 -13.08
C ALA A 603 -28.46 12.60 -13.10
N LEU A 604 -28.06 12.07 -11.93
CA LEU A 604 -27.42 10.75 -11.80
C LEU A 604 -28.32 9.62 -12.33
N VAL A 605 -29.62 9.64 -11.98
CA VAL A 605 -30.58 8.63 -12.47
C VAL A 605 -30.73 8.71 -13.99
N ALA A 606 -30.86 9.92 -14.55
CA ALA A 606 -31.01 10.12 -15.97
C ALA A 606 -29.76 9.65 -16.75
N PHE A 607 -28.55 10.03 -16.33
CA PHE A 607 -27.33 9.57 -16.99
C PHE A 607 -27.07 8.07 -16.81
N LYS A 608 -27.48 7.46 -15.70
CA LYS A 608 -27.45 6.00 -15.54
C LYS A 608 -28.37 5.30 -16.55
N ASN A 609 -29.56 5.83 -16.77
CA ASN A 609 -30.49 5.28 -17.75
C ASN A 609 -29.96 5.47 -19.19
N ALA A 610 -29.37 6.63 -19.49
CA ALA A 610 -28.69 6.85 -20.77
C ALA A 610 -27.53 5.87 -20.98
N GLY A 611 -26.70 5.62 -19.96
CA GLY A 611 -25.60 4.65 -20.01
C GLY A 611 -26.05 3.19 -20.09
N LYS A 612 -27.24 2.84 -19.58
CA LYS A 612 -27.81 1.49 -19.76
C LYS A 612 -28.25 1.24 -21.20
N LEU A 613 -28.86 2.26 -21.82
CA LEU A 613 -29.36 2.18 -23.18
C LEU A 613 -28.24 2.35 -24.20
N ASN A 614 -27.23 3.17 -23.90
CA ASN A 614 -26.02 3.36 -24.69
C ASN A 614 -24.78 3.40 -23.76
N PRO A 615 -24.16 2.24 -23.46
CA PRO A 615 -22.96 2.15 -22.62
C PRO A 615 -21.77 2.98 -23.12
N SER A 616 -21.73 3.25 -24.43
CA SER A 616 -20.68 4.05 -25.09
C SER A 616 -20.95 5.56 -25.11
N SER A 617 -22.05 6.03 -24.51
CA SER A 617 -22.42 7.45 -24.46
C SER A 617 -21.32 8.28 -23.77
N GLY A 618 -20.54 9.02 -24.56
CA GLY A 618 -19.47 9.88 -24.05
C GLY A 618 -20.02 10.97 -23.11
N ILE A 619 -21.21 11.49 -23.41
CA ILE A 619 -21.92 12.48 -22.59
C ILE A 619 -22.35 11.86 -21.26
N ALA A 620 -23.03 10.71 -21.26
CA ALA A 620 -23.47 10.07 -20.02
C ALA A 620 -22.28 9.73 -19.13
N ASN A 621 -21.24 9.14 -19.70
CA ASN A 621 -20.04 8.76 -18.96
C ASN A 621 -19.28 9.98 -18.40
N LYS A 622 -19.20 11.10 -19.14
CA LYS A 622 -18.62 12.36 -18.64
C LYS A 622 -19.35 12.87 -17.40
N TYR A 623 -20.68 12.96 -17.45
CA TYR A 623 -21.47 13.45 -16.32
C TYR A 623 -21.57 12.45 -15.17
N LEU A 624 -21.64 11.14 -15.46
CA LEU A 624 -21.55 10.10 -14.43
C LEU A 624 -20.23 10.17 -13.68
N SER A 625 -19.11 10.39 -14.39
CA SER A 625 -17.80 10.59 -13.75
C SER A 625 -17.84 11.75 -12.74
N GLN A 626 -18.35 12.91 -13.17
CA GLN A 626 -18.48 14.10 -12.30
C GLN A 626 -19.41 13.88 -11.11
N LEU A 627 -20.53 13.18 -11.31
CA LEU A 627 -21.50 12.91 -10.26
C LEU A 627 -20.98 11.88 -9.25
N TYR A 628 -20.34 10.81 -9.71
CA TYR A 628 -19.72 9.81 -8.84
C TYR A 628 -18.55 10.36 -8.04
N TRP A 629 -17.81 11.32 -8.61
CA TRP A 629 -16.79 12.08 -7.89
C TRP A 629 -17.39 12.84 -6.69
N GLN A 630 -18.50 13.56 -6.92
CA GLN A 630 -19.17 14.32 -5.86
C GLN A 630 -19.71 13.42 -4.74
N THR A 631 -20.05 12.17 -5.06
CA THR A 631 -20.50 11.18 -4.07
C THR A 631 -19.37 10.37 -3.43
N GLY A 632 -18.11 10.58 -3.84
CA GLY A 632 -16.94 9.87 -3.30
C GLY A 632 -16.71 8.46 -3.86
N ASP A 633 -17.41 8.07 -4.93
CA ASP A 633 -17.21 6.79 -5.61
C ASP A 633 -16.13 6.94 -6.68
N PHE A 634 -14.87 6.99 -6.23
CA PHE A 634 -13.72 7.26 -7.09
C PHE A 634 -13.49 6.16 -8.14
N ALA A 635 -13.87 4.91 -7.85
CA ALA A 635 -13.75 3.80 -8.80
C ALA A 635 -14.77 3.92 -9.93
N ALA A 636 -16.04 4.21 -9.63
CA ALA A 636 -17.04 4.49 -10.66
C ALA A 636 -16.71 5.79 -11.43
N SER A 637 -16.23 6.81 -10.72
CA SER A 637 -15.76 8.06 -11.33
C SER A 637 -14.65 7.81 -12.36
N LEU A 638 -13.64 7.01 -12.00
CA LEU A 638 -12.52 6.64 -12.87
C LEU A 638 -12.98 5.76 -14.05
N LYS A 639 -13.85 4.78 -13.80
CA LYS A 639 -14.45 3.95 -14.86
C LYS A 639 -15.19 4.78 -15.90
N HIS A 640 -16.09 5.65 -15.45
CA HIS A 640 -16.86 6.51 -16.34
C HIS A 640 -15.99 7.60 -17.00
N TYR A 641 -14.92 8.05 -16.36
CA TYR A 641 -13.92 8.92 -16.98
C TYR A 641 -13.20 8.21 -18.14
N LEU A 642 -12.74 6.98 -17.92
CA LEU A 642 -12.08 6.16 -18.94
C LEU A 642 -13.02 5.82 -20.09
N LEU A 643 -14.30 5.52 -19.82
CA LEU A 643 -15.34 5.34 -20.83
C LEU A 643 -15.65 6.62 -21.63
N ALA A 644 -15.58 7.78 -21.00
CA ALA A 644 -15.77 9.07 -21.68
C ALA A 644 -14.57 9.45 -22.56
N LYS A 645 -13.36 9.02 -22.17
CA LYS A 645 -12.09 9.28 -22.87
C LYS A 645 -11.72 8.24 -23.92
N SER A 646 -12.23 7.01 -23.83
CA SER A 646 -11.87 5.94 -24.77
C SER A 646 -12.24 6.28 -26.22
N GLY A 647 -13.22 7.16 -26.45
CA GLY A 647 -13.44 7.93 -27.69
C GLY A 647 -13.83 7.13 -28.94
N HIS A 648 -13.49 5.85 -28.98
CA HIS A 648 -13.89 4.87 -29.97
C HIS A 648 -15.01 4.05 -29.33
N GLY A 649 -16.26 4.39 -29.67
CA GLY A 649 -17.40 3.58 -29.27
C GLY A 649 -17.17 2.13 -29.69
N VAL A 650 -17.51 1.18 -28.81
CA VAL A 650 -17.58 -0.23 -29.17
C VAL A 650 -18.61 -0.36 -30.29
N LEU A 651 -18.15 -0.65 -31.50
CA LEU A 651 -19.03 -0.95 -32.63
C LEU A 651 -19.55 -2.38 -32.49
N SER A 652 -20.81 -2.61 -32.83
CA SER A 652 -21.33 -3.96 -33.02
C SER A 652 -20.71 -4.62 -34.27
N ASP A 653 -20.74 -5.95 -34.36
CA ASP A 653 -20.23 -6.69 -35.53
C ASP A 653 -20.84 -6.17 -36.85
N ARG A 654 -22.13 -5.83 -36.83
CA ARG A 654 -22.83 -5.25 -37.98
C ARG A 654 -22.28 -3.87 -38.39
N GLU A 655 -21.88 -3.06 -37.43
CA GLU A 655 -21.32 -1.72 -37.68
C GLU A 655 -19.87 -1.78 -38.12
N ILE A 656 -19.12 -2.80 -37.66
CA ILE A 656 -17.81 -3.14 -38.19
C ILE A 656 -17.96 -3.57 -39.65
N ASP A 657 -18.91 -4.44 -39.98
CA ASP A 657 -19.20 -4.82 -41.36
C ASP A 657 -19.64 -3.62 -42.21
N GLU A 658 -20.44 -2.70 -41.67
CA GLU A 658 -20.83 -1.46 -42.37
C GLU A 658 -19.60 -0.61 -42.69
N PHE A 659 -18.71 -0.41 -41.71
CA PHE A 659 -17.45 0.30 -41.91
C PHE A 659 -16.56 -0.38 -42.95
N GLN A 660 -16.43 -1.71 -42.92
CA GLN A 660 -15.58 -2.44 -43.87
C GLN A 660 -16.11 -2.34 -45.32
N ASN A 661 -17.44 -2.40 -45.49
CA ASN A 661 -18.06 -2.18 -46.80
C ASN A 661 -17.86 -0.74 -47.30
N LEU A 662 -18.03 0.24 -46.41
CA LEU A 662 -17.78 1.64 -46.72
C LEU A 662 -16.31 1.89 -47.07
N LEU A 663 -15.38 1.33 -46.28
CA LEU A 663 -13.95 1.41 -46.48
C LEU A 663 -13.56 0.89 -47.87
N ALA A 664 -14.09 -0.27 -48.27
CA ALA A 664 -13.85 -0.84 -49.59
C ALA A 664 -14.30 0.10 -50.72
N ALA A 665 -15.42 0.80 -50.55
CA ALA A 665 -15.95 1.75 -51.53
C ALA A 665 -15.13 3.04 -51.63
N ILE A 666 -14.66 3.57 -50.49
CA ILE A 666 -13.93 4.86 -50.44
C ILE A 666 -12.42 4.73 -50.63
N ARG A 667 -11.83 3.54 -50.43
CA ARG A 667 -10.37 3.31 -50.47
C ARG A 667 -9.68 3.87 -51.73
N PRO A 668 -10.25 3.81 -52.95
CA PRO A 668 -9.65 4.42 -54.14
C PRO A 668 -9.59 5.96 -54.13
N PHE A 669 -10.35 6.59 -53.23
CA PHE A 669 -10.59 8.03 -53.16
C PHE A 669 -9.98 8.68 -51.91
N THR A 670 -9.15 7.96 -51.15
CA THR A 670 -8.49 8.50 -49.95
C THR A 670 -7.09 7.93 -49.75
N LEU A 671 -6.20 8.75 -49.20
CA LEU A 671 -4.85 8.36 -48.77
C LEU A 671 -4.78 8.08 -47.26
N LEU A 672 -5.84 8.36 -46.51
CA LEU A 672 -5.88 8.14 -45.07
C LEU A 672 -5.67 6.66 -44.74
N SER A 673 -5.10 6.41 -43.57
CA SER A 673 -4.99 5.05 -43.02
C SER A 673 -6.38 4.54 -42.66
N GLU A 674 -6.55 3.22 -42.59
CA GLU A 674 -7.79 2.62 -42.07
C GLU A 674 -8.09 3.12 -40.65
N ALA A 675 -7.07 3.32 -39.81
CA ALA A 675 -7.22 3.86 -38.46
C ALA A 675 -7.80 5.28 -38.44
N ARG A 676 -7.32 6.18 -39.31
CA ARG A 676 -7.84 7.57 -39.41
C ARG A 676 -9.25 7.62 -39.97
N LEU A 677 -9.58 6.75 -40.93
CA LEU A 677 -10.95 6.60 -41.44
C LEU A 677 -11.90 6.01 -40.39
N PHE A 678 -11.45 5.01 -39.63
CA PHE A 678 -12.20 4.42 -38.54
C PHE A 678 -12.46 5.43 -37.41
N SER A 679 -11.45 6.25 -37.08
CA SER A 679 -11.59 7.38 -36.16
C SER A 679 -12.66 8.35 -36.64
N LEU A 680 -12.60 8.83 -37.89
CA LEU A 680 -13.61 9.72 -38.46
C LEU A 680 -15.01 9.10 -38.41
N TYR A 681 -15.15 7.83 -38.80
CA TYR A 681 -16.42 7.13 -38.82
C TYR A 681 -17.03 7.04 -37.41
N THR A 682 -16.23 6.62 -36.43
CA THR A 682 -16.69 6.48 -35.04
C THR A 682 -17.05 7.82 -34.41
N LEU A 683 -16.23 8.87 -34.62
CA LEU A 683 -16.49 10.22 -34.13
C LEU A 683 -17.75 10.84 -34.78
N ALA A 684 -17.87 10.72 -36.11
CA ALA A 684 -19.02 11.19 -36.87
C ALA A 684 -20.32 10.51 -36.44
N ARG A 685 -20.29 9.18 -36.31
CA ARG A 685 -21.41 8.37 -35.80
C ARG A 685 -21.80 8.84 -34.40
N GLN A 686 -20.83 8.99 -33.50
CA GLN A 686 -21.09 9.40 -32.13
C GLN A 686 -21.75 10.79 -32.06
N ILE A 687 -21.28 11.76 -32.85
CA ILE A 687 -21.90 13.09 -32.93
C ILE A 687 -23.35 13.03 -33.41
N CYS A 688 -23.62 12.17 -34.39
CA CYS A 688 -24.97 12.00 -34.92
C CYS A 688 -25.90 11.34 -33.90
N ILE A 689 -25.41 10.31 -33.20
CA ILE A 689 -26.14 9.56 -32.16
C ILE A 689 -26.37 10.41 -30.92
N ASP A 690 -25.38 11.20 -30.47
CA ASP A 690 -25.54 12.12 -29.34
C ASP A 690 -26.30 13.41 -29.71
N ASP A 691 -26.65 13.54 -31.00
CA ASP A 691 -27.34 14.67 -31.59
C ASP A 691 -26.70 16.04 -31.23
N ILE A 692 -25.36 16.11 -31.24
CA ILE A 692 -24.59 17.33 -30.93
C ILE A 692 -24.82 18.38 -32.03
N PRO A 693 -25.22 19.64 -31.78
CA PRO A 693 -25.52 20.62 -32.84
C PRO A 693 -24.35 20.98 -33.76
N GLY A 694 -24.63 21.25 -35.04
CA GLY A 694 -23.67 21.80 -36.00
C GLY A 694 -23.49 20.98 -37.29
N ASN A 695 -22.91 21.58 -38.31
CA ASN A 695 -22.53 20.95 -39.57
C ASN A 695 -21.17 20.26 -39.46
N PHE A 696 -20.81 19.43 -40.45
CA PHE A 696 -19.47 18.86 -40.54
C PHE A 696 -18.66 19.66 -41.55
N VAL A 697 -17.36 19.79 -41.28
CA VAL A 697 -16.43 20.48 -42.16
C VAL A 697 -15.19 19.62 -42.34
N GLU A 698 -14.77 19.45 -43.59
CA GLU A 698 -13.48 18.87 -43.96
C GLU A 698 -12.67 19.90 -44.73
N CYS A 699 -11.41 20.10 -44.33
CA CYS A 699 -10.48 21.00 -44.99
C CYS A 699 -9.29 20.19 -45.50
N GLY A 700 -9.26 19.95 -46.81
CA GLY A 700 -8.40 18.98 -47.47
C GLY A 700 -9.17 17.69 -47.71
N THR A 701 -9.53 17.45 -48.97
CA THR A 701 -10.42 16.34 -49.35
C THR A 701 -9.78 15.41 -50.37
N CYS A 702 -8.80 15.89 -51.13
CA CYS A 702 -8.19 15.14 -52.23
C CYS A 702 -9.28 14.57 -53.15
N LYS A 703 -9.36 13.24 -53.32
CA LYS A 703 -10.40 12.57 -54.13
C LYS A 703 -11.74 12.39 -53.41
N GLY A 704 -11.88 12.81 -52.15
CA GLY A 704 -13.14 12.93 -51.43
C GLY A 704 -13.59 11.70 -50.62
N GLY A 705 -12.72 10.69 -50.43
CA GLY A 705 -13.12 9.46 -49.73
C GLY A 705 -13.52 9.67 -48.27
N SER A 706 -12.80 10.51 -47.53
CA SER A 706 -13.12 10.88 -46.14
C SER A 706 -14.35 11.78 -46.04
N ALA A 707 -14.50 12.78 -46.92
CA ALA A 707 -15.74 13.53 -47.07
C ALA A 707 -16.95 12.62 -47.28
N ALA A 708 -16.86 11.66 -48.20
CA ALA A 708 -17.97 10.77 -48.49
C ALA A 708 -18.31 9.85 -47.30
N LEU A 709 -17.32 9.43 -46.53
CA LEU A 709 -17.51 8.70 -45.27
C LEU A 709 -18.24 9.56 -44.21
N LEU A 710 -17.83 10.82 -44.03
CA LEU A 710 -18.47 11.74 -43.11
C LEU A 710 -19.93 12.01 -43.52
N ALA A 711 -20.19 12.23 -44.81
CA ALA A 711 -21.53 12.43 -45.34
C ALA A 711 -22.40 11.17 -45.21
N PHE A 712 -21.82 9.98 -45.41
CA PHE A 712 -22.50 8.72 -45.15
C PHE A 712 -22.94 8.62 -43.68
N ALA A 713 -22.06 8.91 -42.73
CA ALA A 713 -22.40 8.90 -41.32
C ALA A 713 -23.53 9.90 -40.97
N ILE A 714 -23.51 11.10 -41.55
CA ILE A 714 -24.61 12.07 -41.41
C ILE A 714 -25.93 11.48 -41.91
N LYS A 715 -25.97 11.03 -43.17
CA LYS A 715 -27.21 10.52 -43.79
C LYS A 715 -27.74 9.28 -43.07
N ARG A 716 -26.85 8.46 -42.53
CA ARG A 716 -27.16 7.20 -41.86
C ARG A 716 -27.66 7.37 -40.42
N TYR A 717 -27.05 8.26 -39.64
CA TYR A 717 -27.21 8.31 -38.18
C TYR A 717 -27.82 9.61 -37.66
N SER A 718 -27.81 10.70 -38.43
CA SER A 718 -28.21 11.99 -37.89
C SER A 718 -29.72 12.13 -37.74
N LEU A 719 -30.15 12.63 -36.59
CA LEU A 719 -31.57 12.92 -36.31
C LEU A 719 -32.00 14.32 -36.74
N ARG A 720 -31.04 15.16 -37.15
CA ARG A 720 -31.28 16.51 -37.65
C ARG A 720 -30.63 16.72 -39.02
N PRO A 721 -31.15 17.66 -39.83
CA PRO A 721 -30.48 18.04 -41.07
C PRO A 721 -29.09 18.60 -40.78
N ARG A 722 -28.07 18.08 -41.47
CA ARG A 722 -26.69 18.57 -41.43
C ARG A 722 -26.10 18.53 -42.83
N MET A 723 -25.25 19.49 -43.11
CA MET A 723 -24.45 19.55 -44.33
C MET A 723 -22.99 19.19 -44.01
N LEU A 724 -22.29 18.63 -44.99
CA LEU A 724 -20.84 18.52 -45.01
C LEU A 724 -20.28 19.59 -45.95
N TYR A 725 -19.42 20.47 -45.44
CA TYR A 725 -18.66 21.42 -46.25
C TYR A 725 -17.27 20.87 -46.52
N ALA A 726 -16.97 20.67 -47.80
CA ALA A 726 -15.73 20.08 -48.30
C ALA A 726 -14.85 21.16 -48.94
N PHE A 727 -13.87 21.67 -48.20
CA PHE A 727 -12.94 22.70 -48.67
C PHE A 727 -11.68 22.07 -49.24
N ASP A 728 -11.32 22.45 -50.46
CA ASP A 728 -10.08 22.02 -51.12
C ASP A 728 -9.73 23.00 -52.25
N THR A 729 -8.49 23.03 -52.69
CA THR A 729 -8.14 23.74 -53.93
C THR A 729 -8.73 23.04 -55.15
N PHE A 730 -8.90 21.70 -55.08
CA PHE A 730 -9.20 20.78 -56.19
C PHE A 730 -8.23 20.90 -57.38
N GLU A 731 -7.14 21.65 -57.20
CA GLU A 731 -6.16 22.01 -58.21
C GLU A 731 -4.75 21.54 -57.83
N GLY A 732 -4.60 20.93 -56.65
CA GLY A 732 -3.36 20.43 -56.09
C GLY A 732 -2.88 21.28 -54.91
N MET A 733 -1.84 20.79 -54.24
CA MET A 733 -1.33 21.41 -53.00
C MET A 733 -0.70 22.79 -53.27
N PRO A 734 -0.90 23.78 -52.39
CA PRO A 734 -0.23 25.08 -52.49
C PRO A 734 1.28 24.97 -52.24
N ASP A 735 2.03 26.02 -52.55
CA ASP A 735 3.45 26.09 -52.22
C ASP A 735 3.68 25.95 -50.70
N PRO A 736 4.54 25.02 -50.25
CA PRO A 736 4.92 24.92 -48.84
C PRO A 736 5.89 26.03 -48.43
N THR A 737 5.96 26.30 -47.13
CA THR A 737 6.92 27.22 -46.53
C THR A 737 8.13 26.48 -45.94
N ASP A 738 9.16 27.21 -45.50
CA ASP A 738 10.38 26.63 -44.91
C ASP A 738 10.14 25.78 -43.64
N VAL A 739 8.97 25.90 -43.01
CA VAL A 739 8.59 25.13 -41.82
C VAL A 739 7.90 23.82 -42.16
N ASP A 740 7.46 23.65 -43.40
CA ASP A 740 6.75 22.46 -43.88
C ASP A 740 7.76 21.38 -44.27
N LYS A 741 8.16 20.61 -43.26
CA LYS A 741 9.20 19.58 -43.34
C LYS A 741 8.70 18.25 -42.79
N HIS A 742 9.28 17.17 -43.29
CA HIS A 742 9.16 15.84 -42.72
C HIS A 742 10.56 15.29 -42.43
N ASN A 743 10.87 15.00 -41.16
CA ASN A 743 12.19 14.57 -40.73
C ASN A 743 13.33 15.50 -41.21
N GLY A 744 13.09 16.81 -41.16
CA GLY A 744 14.02 17.84 -41.62
C GLY A 744 14.10 18.05 -43.14
N ILE A 745 13.40 17.24 -43.94
CA ILE A 745 13.37 17.36 -45.40
C ILE A 745 12.22 18.29 -45.82
N PRO A 746 12.46 19.35 -46.62
CA PRO A 746 11.40 20.22 -47.14
C PRO A 746 10.33 19.46 -47.93
N ALA A 747 9.05 19.86 -47.81
CA ALA A 747 7.93 19.18 -48.47
C ALA A 747 8.10 19.04 -49.99
N ASN A 748 8.67 20.03 -50.66
CA ASN A 748 8.94 19.94 -52.11
C ASN A 748 9.97 18.86 -52.49
N ASP A 749 10.79 18.41 -51.53
CA ASP A 749 11.81 17.38 -51.74
C ASP A 749 11.33 15.97 -51.34
N THR A 750 10.11 15.83 -50.79
CA THR A 750 9.55 14.53 -50.35
C THR A 750 8.71 13.81 -51.41
N GLY A 751 8.39 14.49 -52.52
CA GLY A 751 7.46 14.02 -53.55
C GLY A 751 5.98 14.33 -53.29
N LEU A 752 5.66 14.97 -52.15
CA LEU A 752 4.34 15.49 -51.79
C LEU A 752 4.38 17.02 -51.68
N GLY A 753 4.92 17.67 -52.71
CA GLY A 753 5.09 19.13 -52.77
C GLY A 753 3.98 19.85 -53.54
N VAL A 754 4.26 21.09 -53.92
CA VAL A 754 3.36 21.94 -54.70
C VAL A 754 2.78 21.22 -55.94
N GLY A 755 1.48 21.39 -56.16
CA GLY A 755 0.76 20.87 -57.33
C GLY A 755 0.52 19.36 -57.31
N THR A 756 1.00 18.63 -56.30
CA THR A 756 0.67 17.21 -56.11
C THR A 756 -0.76 17.05 -55.59
N LEU A 757 -1.27 15.81 -55.58
CA LEU A 757 -2.61 15.44 -55.10
C LEU A 757 -3.81 16.18 -55.75
N LYS A 758 -3.61 16.77 -56.94
CA LYS A 758 -4.70 17.38 -57.70
C LYS A 758 -5.83 16.40 -58.00
N ALA A 759 -7.04 16.74 -57.58
CA ALA A 759 -8.24 15.97 -57.81
C ALA A 759 -9.44 16.91 -58.10
N PRO A 760 -9.87 17.06 -59.37
CA PRO A 760 -11.05 17.84 -59.70
C PRO A 760 -12.33 17.25 -59.08
N ILE A 761 -13.26 18.13 -58.65
CA ILE A 761 -14.53 17.75 -58.00
C ILE A 761 -15.27 16.66 -58.77
N ILE A 762 -15.42 16.83 -60.09
CA ILE A 762 -16.16 15.92 -60.98
C ILE A 762 -15.49 14.55 -61.19
N GLU A 763 -14.21 14.41 -60.86
CA GLU A 763 -13.41 13.19 -61.08
C GLU A 763 -13.17 12.41 -59.77
N GLY A 764 -13.28 13.08 -58.62
CA GLY A 764 -13.10 12.48 -57.30
C GLY A 764 -14.38 12.57 -56.46
N LEU A 765 -14.53 13.71 -55.77
CA LEU A 765 -15.55 13.91 -54.75
C LEU A 765 -16.98 13.62 -55.24
N ASP A 766 -17.37 14.13 -56.41
CA ASP A 766 -18.71 13.87 -56.97
C ASP A 766 -18.93 12.38 -57.26
N VAL A 767 -17.91 11.67 -57.75
CA VAL A 767 -17.99 10.25 -58.11
C VAL A 767 -18.26 9.41 -56.87
N VAL A 768 -17.46 9.58 -55.81
CA VAL A 768 -17.61 8.80 -54.58
C VAL A 768 -18.88 9.18 -53.81
N CYS A 769 -19.25 10.47 -53.77
CA CYS A 769 -20.48 10.90 -53.13
C CYS A 769 -21.75 10.44 -53.86
N GLN A 770 -21.72 10.34 -55.20
CA GLN A 770 -22.83 9.75 -55.97
C GLN A 770 -22.91 8.24 -55.75
N ALA A 771 -21.79 7.54 -55.72
CA ALA A 771 -21.74 6.10 -55.49
C ALA A 771 -22.33 5.71 -54.12
N LEU A 772 -22.17 6.57 -53.11
CA LEU A 772 -22.73 6.38 -51.77
C LEU A 772 -24.10 7.04 -51.55
N ASP A 773 -24.68 7.67 -52.57
CA ASP A 773 -25.91 8.45 -52.47
C ASP A 773 -25.87 9.49 -51.33
N VAL A 774 -24.83 10.32 -51.27
CA VAL A 774 -24.68 11.38 -50.24
C VAL A 774 -24.43 12.76 -50.84
N ARG A 775 -24.44 12.89 -52.17
CA ARG A 775 -24.04 14.11 -52.87
C ARG A 775 -24.91 15.33 -52.54
N ASP A 776 -26.17 15.12 -52.20
CA ASP A 776 -27.16 16.16 -51.90
C ASP A 776 -26.85 16.94 -50.61
N ILE A 777 -26.08 16.35 -49.69
CA ILE A 777 -25.68 16.97 -48.41
C ILE A 777 -24.23 17.45 -48.39
N VAL A 778 -23.50 17.32 -49.51
CA VAL A 778 -22.10 17.75 -49.64
C VAL A 778 -22.00 19.06 -50.42
N VAL A 779 -21.35 20.05 -49.81
CA VAL A 779 -21.09 21.36 -50.40
C VAL A 779 -19.59 21.48 -50.69
N PRO A 780 -19.15 21.24 -51.95
CA PRO A 780 -17.77 21.48 -52.32
C PRO A 780 -17.47 22.98 -52.40
N VAL A 781 -16.36 23.41 -51.81
CA VAL A 781 -15.90 24.79 -51.85
C VAL A 781 -14.48 24.82 -52.40
N GLN A 782 -14.36 25.25 -53.66
CA GLN A 782 -13.08 25.30 -54.38
C GLN A 782 -12.30 26.57 -54.07
N GLY A 783 -11.04 26.41 -53.66
CA GLY A 783 -10.06 27.48 -53.51
C GLY A 783 -9.20 27.35 -52.25
N LEU A 784 -8.20 28.22 -52.12
CA LEU A 784 -7.32 28.27 -50.94
C LEU A 784 -8.10 28.63 -49.67
N PHE A 785 -7.74 27.99 -48.54
CA PHE A 785 -8.40 28.20 -47.24
C PHE A 785 -8.41 29.67 -46.80
N ALA A 786 -7.30 30.39 -46.98
CA ALA A 786 -7.19 31.83 -46.73
C ALA A 786 -8.30 32.67 -47.41
N SER A 787 -8.80 32.23 -48.57
CA SER A 787 -9.85 32.92 -49.32
C SER A 787 -11.24 32.37 -49.02
N THR A 788 -11.38 31.04 -48.92
CA THR A 788 -12.69 30.37 -48.88
C THR A 788 -13.28 30.25 -47.48
N LEU A 789 -12.46 30.05 -46.44
CA LEU A 789 -12.94 29.90 -45.07
C LEU A 789 -13.59 31.18 -44.51
N PRO A 790 -13.00 32.39 -44.65
CA PRO A 790 -13.61 33.62 -44.15
C PRO A 790 -15.00 33.90 -44.73
N GLU A 791 -15.19 33.66 -46.03
CA GLU A 791 -16.47 33.89 -46.73
C GLU A 791 -17.55 32.87 -46.36
N SER A 792 -17.14 31.67 -45.94
CA SER A 792 -18.05 30.55 -45.71
C SER A 792 -18.55 30.44 -44.27
N LYS A 793 -17.91 31.11 -43.29
CA LYS A 793 -18.28 31.04 -41.86
C LYS A 793 -19.78 31.18 -41.61
N SER A 794 -20.40 32.21 -42.19
CA SER A 794 -21.83 32.49 -42.01
C SER A 794 -22.75 31.42 -42.58
N LYS A 795 -22.33 30.72 -43.65
CA LYS A 795 -23.08 29.63 -44.29
C LYS A 795 -22.94 28.33 -43.51
N ILE A 796 -21.76 28.06 -42.95
CA ILE A 796 -21.49 26.88 -42.14
C ILE A 796 -22.27 26.93 -40.81
N ALA A 797 -22.40 28.10 -40.18
CA ALA A 797 -22.96 28.25 -38.83
C ALA A 797 -22.16 27.45 -37.79
N ASP A 798 -22.81 26.70 -36.90
CA ASP A 798 -22.14 25.88 -35.88
C ASP A 798 -21.50 24.63 -36.51
N ILE A 799 -20.37 24.18 -35.96
CA ILE A 799 -19.63 23.00 -36.42
C ILE A 799 -19.64 21.93 -35.33
N ALA A 800 -20.07 20.72 -35.66
CA ALA A 800 -20.05 19.57 -34.75
C ALA A 800 -18.78 18.73 -34.93
N LEU A 801 -18.30 18.59 -36.16
CA LEU A 801 -17.06 17.87 -36.49
C LEU A 801 -16.23 18.72 -37.47
N LEU A 802 -14.96 18.94 -37.12
CA LEU A 802 -13.96 19.55 -37.99
C LEU A 802 -12.84 18.54 -38.29
N HIS A 803 -12.70 18.15 -39.54
CA HIS A 803 -11.56 17.39 -40.05
C HIS A 803 -10.56 18.36 -40.70
N ALA A 804 -9.37 18.48 -40.12
CA ALA A 804 -8.29 19.35 -40.57
C ALA A 804 -7.16 18.51 -41.19
N ASP A 805 -7.08 18.54 -42.52
CA ASP A 805 -6.23 17.72 -43.39
C ASP A 805 -5.58 18.59 -44.47
N GLY A 806 -5.06 19.75 -44.06
CA GLY A 806 -4.47 20.74 -44.96
C GLY A 806 -2.95 20.69 -45.05
N ASP A 807 -2.35 19.76 -44.31
CA ASP A 807 -0.96 19.46 -43.96
C ASP A 807 0.07 20.58 -43.69
N TRP A 808 -0.05 21.74 -44.34
CA TRP A 808 0.91 22.83 -44.30
C TRP A 808 0.66 23.67 -43.05
N TYR A 809 1.68 24.36 -42.58
CA TYR A 809 1.59 25.32 -41.48
C TYR A 809 0.53 26.40 -41.78
N GLU A 810 0.59 27.04 -42.95
CA GLU A 810 -0.34 28.12 -43.32
C GLU A 810 -1.76 27.59 -43.45
N SER A 811 -1.95 26.46 -44.13
CA SER A 811 -3.25 25.79 -44.25
C SER A 811 -3.86 25.46 -42.89
N THR A 812 -3.07 24.86 -42.00
CA THR A 812 -3.52 24.50 -40.64
C THR A 812 -3.90 25.75 -39.83
N MET A 813 -3.08 26.80 -39.90
CA MET A 813 -3.35 28.06 -39.21
C MET A 813 -4.60 28.75 -39.74
N ASP A 814 -4.83 28.73 -41.06
CA ASP A 814 -6.05 29.24 -41.69
C ASP A 814 -7.30 28.49 -41.20
N ILE A 815 -7.23 27.16 -41.12
CA ILE A 815 -8.33 26.33 -40.61
C ILE A 815 -8.69 26.73 -39.18
N PHE A 816 -7.72 26.76 -38.27
CA PHE A 816 -7.97 27.01 -36.85
C PHE A 816 -8.39 28.46 -36.58
N ASN A 817 -7.72 29.45 -37.17
CA ASN A 817 -8.11 30.86 -37.02
C ASN A 817 -9.52 31.15 -37.53
N ASN A 818 -9.99 30.39 -38.53
CA ASN A 818 -11.30 30.63 -39.11
C ASN A 818 -12.43 29.84 -38.46
N LEU A 819 -12.22 28.55 -38.18
CA LEU A 819 -13.31 27.63 -37.86
C LEU A 819 -13.37 27.21 -36.39
N PHE A 820 -12.26 27.28 -35.64
CA PHE A 820 -12.21 26.77 -34.26
C PHE A 820 -13.29 27.38 -33.35
N ALA A 821 -13.55 28.69 -33.50
CA ALA A 821 -14.57 29.38 -32.72
C ALA A 821 -16.00 28.85 -32.98
N GLN A 822 -16.29 28.38 -34.20
CA GLN A 822 -17.60 27.86 -34.61
C GLN A 822 -17.83 26.39 -34.22
N VAL A 823 -16.78 25.67 -33.84
CA VAL A 823 -16.92 24.32 -33.29
C VAL A 823 -17.68 24.41 -31.96
N VAL A 824 -18.74 23.65 -31.77
CA VAL A 824 -19.50 23.65 -30.50
C VAL A 824 -18.70 22.96 -29.39
N ASP A 825 -19.00 23.22 -28.12
CA ASP A 825 -18.23 22.70 -26.99
C ASP A 825 -18.09 21.17 -27.03
N ASP A 826 -19.18 20.42 -27.26
CA ASP A 826 -19.11 18.96 -27.36
C ASP A 826 -18.63 18.45 -28.74
N GLY A 827 -18.31 19.37 -29.66
CA GLY A 827 -17.82 19.06 -31.00
C GLY A 827 -16.38 18.54 -31.00
N VAL A 828 -16.02 17.80 -32.05
CA VAL A 828 -14.72 17.14 -32.18
C VAL A 828 -13.91 17.70 -33.34
N ILE A 829 -12.60 17.72 -33.16
CA ILE A 829 -11.63 18.16 -34.14
C ILE A 829 -10.63 17.02 -34.36
N GLN A 830 -10.51 16.53 -35.58
CA GLN A 830 -9.47 15.57 -35.99
C GLN A 830 -8.46 16.29 -36.88
N ILE A 831 -7.17 16.13 -36.58
CA ILE A 831 -6.03 16.69 -37.30
C ILE A 831 -5.25 15.53 -37.92
N ASP A 832 -5.18 15.45 -39.23
CA ASP A 832 -4.70 14.25 -39.93
C ASP A 832 -3.17 14.11 -39.93
N ASP A 833 -2.49 15.25 -39.93
CA ASP A 833 -1.06 15.38 -40.28
C ASP A 833 -0.12 15.75 -39.14
N TYR A 834 -0.65 15.87 -37.93
CA TYR A 834 0.08 16.35 -36.76
C TYR A 834 1.41 15.62 -36.50
N GLY A 835 1.41 14.31 -36.72
CA GLY A 835 2.56 13.44 -36.55
C GLY A 835 3.53 13.43 -37.74
N PHE A 836 3.05 13.77 -38.93
CA PHE A 836 3.82 13.67 -40.18
C PHE A 836 4.53 14.99 -40.53
N TRP A 837 3.80 16.10 -40.60
CA TRP A 837 4.35 17.39 -41.02
C TRP A 837 4.72 18.27 -39.83
N GLU A 838 5.99 18.71 -39.78
CA GLU A 838 6.50 19.63 -38.76
C GLU A 838 5.73 20.96 -38.77
N GLY A 839 5.32 21.43 -39.95
CA GLY A 839 4.53 22.64 -40.15
C GLY A 839 3.14 22.53 -39.51
N CYS A 840 2.38 21.48 -39.81
CA CYS A 840 1.09 21.19 -39.16
C CYS A 840 1.23 21.19 -37.63
N ARG A 841 2.16 20.40 -37.09
CA ARG A 841 2.40 20.32 -35.64
C ARG A 841 2.71 21.69 -35.03
N LYS A 842 3.56 22.48 -35.69
CA LYS A 842 3.93 23.83 -35.25
C LYS A 842 2.72 24.76 -35.23
N ALA A 843 1.88 24.74 -36.26
CA ALA A 843 0.69 25.57 -36.36
C ALA A 843 -0.29 25.30 -35.21
N ILE A 844 -0.53 24.03 -34.87
CA ILE A 844 -1.39 23.65 -33.73
C ILE A 844 -0.87 24.26 -32.42
N HIS A 845 0.41 24.08 -32.12
CA HIS A 845 0.97 24.58 -30.86
C HIS A 845 1.11 26.11 -30.80
N GLU A 846 1.27 26.79 -31.93
CA GLU A 846 1.22 28.25 -31.97
C GLU A 846 -0.21 28.76 -31.81
N PHE A 847 -1.19 28.08 -32.39
CA PHE A 847 -2.59 28.40 -32.19
C PHE A 847 -3.02 28.21 -30.72
N GLU A 848 -2.64 27.09 -30.08
CA GLU A 848 -2.81 26.85 -28.64
C GLU A 848 -2.32 28.03 -27.79
N ARG A 849 -1.08 28.45 -28.02
CA ARG A 849 -0.49 29.62 -27.33
C ARG A 849 -1.27 30.90 -27.59
N SER A 850 -1.72 31.12 -28.83
CA SER A 850 -2.50 32.31 -29.19
C SER A 850 -3.85 32.40 -28.48
N GLN A 851 -4.49 31.24 -28.23
CA GLN A 851 -5.76 31.15 -27.54
C GLN A 851 -5.62 31.03 -26.01
N ASN A 852 -4.39 30.93 -25.51
CA ASN A 852 -4.10 30.51 -24.14
C ASN A 852 -4.84 29.22 -23.77
N MET A 853 -4.79 28.22 -24.66
CA MET A 853 -5.46 26.92 -24.50
C MET A 853 -4.46 25.78 -24.64
N SER A 854 -4.80 24.61 -24.10
CA SER A 854 -4.11 23.35 -24.36
C SER A 854 -5.09 22.28 -24.85
N PHE A 855 -4.73 21.59 -25.93
CA PHE A 855 -5.53 20.56 -26.58
C PHE A 855 -5.10 19.17 -26.09
N PRO A 856 -6.01 18.37 -25.51
CA PRO A 856 -5.71 17.01 -25.08
C PRO A 856 -5.75 16.05 -26.27
N LEU A 857 -4.70 16.08 -27.09
CA LEU A 857 -4.60 15.32 -28.33
C LEU A 857 -4.60 13.80 -28.08
N VAL A 858 -5.63 13.11 -28.59
CA VAL A 858 -5.74 11.66 -28.60
C VAL A 858 -5.11 11.15 -29.90
N ARG A 859 -4.08 10.31 -29.77
CA ARG A 859 -3.36 9.74 -30.92
C ARG A 859 -4.20 8.65 -31.60
N ILE A 860 -4.30 8.73 -32.93
CA ILE A 860 -4.98 7.73 -33.76
C ILE A 860 -3.96 6.72 -34.30
N ASP A 861 -2.91 7.24 -34.94
CA ASP A 861 -1.79 6.45 -35.49
C ASP A 861 -0.48 7.26 -35.39
N GLU A 862 0.51 6.99 -36.24
CA GLU A 862 1.77 7.75 -36.27
C GLU A 862 1.61 9.21 -36.72
N THR A 863 0.46 9.56 -37.29
CA THR A 863 0.20 10.84 -37.95
C THR A 863 -0.98 11.58 -37.32
N GLY A 864 -2.15 10.94 -37.24
CA GLY A 864 -3.39 11.60 -36.89
C GLY A 864 -3.61 11.73 -35.38
N VAL A 865 -4.25 12.82 -34.98
CA VAL A 865 -4.72 13.06 -33.61
C VAL A 865 -6.13 13.65 -33.64
N TRP A 866 -6.88 13.55 -32.54
CA TRP A 866 -8.14 14.26 -32.38
C TRP A 866 -8.35 14.76 -30.96
N PHE A 867 -9.25 15.71 -30.77
CA PHE A 867 -9.70 16.14 -29.44
C PHE A 867 -11.14 16.69 -29.49
N ARG A 868 -11.80 16.76 -28.33
CA ARG A 868 -13.09 17.43 -28.16
C ARG A 868 -12.87 18.87 -27.70
N LYS A 869 -13.61 19.84 -28.25
CA LYS A 869 -13.40 21.27 -27.93
C LYS A 869 -13.57 21.58 -26.44
N ALA A 870 -14.58 21.01 -25.77
CA ALA A 870 -14.82 21.21 -24.34
C ALA A 870 -13.68 20.69 -23.46
N ASP A 871 -12.87 19.77 -23.98
CA ASP A 871 -11.71 19.24 -23.27
C ASP A 871 -10.47 20.15 -23.49
N ALA A 872 -10.54 21.11 -24.42
CA ALA A 872 -9.52 22.12 -24.62
C ALA A 872 -9.60 23.13 -23.45
N THR A 873 -8.58 23.10 -22.60
CA THR A 873 -8.59 23.87 -21.35
C THR A 873 -7.91 25.21 -21.56
N VAL A 874 -8.51 26.30 -21.08
CA VAL A 874 -7.77 27.56 -20.90
C VAL A 874 -6.62 27.22 -19.98
N SER A 875 -5.39 27.49 -20.45
CA SER A 875 -4.11 26.97 -19.99
C SER A 875 -4.15 26.26 -18.64
N GLU A 876 -3.74 24.99 -18.67
CA GLU A 876 -3.36 24.19 -17.50
C GLU A 876 -4.53 23.71 -16.63
N CYS A 877 -5.38 22.78 -17.08
CA CYS A 877 -6.22 21.98 -16.16
C CYS A 877 -6.92 20.78 -16.80
N ASP A 878 -6.36 19.57 -16.82
CA ASP A 878 -6.90 18.52 -15.93
C ASP A 878 -5.88 17.42 -15.57
N LEU A 879 -4.74 17.34 -16.27
CA LEU A 879 -3.70 16.37 -15.93
C LEU A 879 -3.04 16.70 -14.58
N TRP A 880 -2.80 17.99 -14.31
CA TRP A 880 -2.29 18.41 -13.00
C TRP A 880 -3.31 18.15 -11.90
N ARG A 881 -4.62 18.17 -12.15
CA ARG A 881 -5.64 17.83 -11.13
C ARG A 881 -5.56 16.37 -10.75
N THR A 882 -5.45 15.46 -11.72
CA THR A 882 -5.30 14.02 -11.45
C THR A 882 -4.00 13.71 -10.70
N ILE A 883 -2.90 14.37 -11.09
CA ILE A 883 -1.60 14.24 -10.40
C ILE A 883 -1.72 14.89 -8.99
N TRP A 884 -2.34 16.05 -8.86
CA TRP A 884 -2.55 16.72 -7.58
C TRP A 884 -3.42 15.92 -6.61
N TYR A 885 -4.51 15.30 -7.09
CA TYR A 885 -5.36 14.42 -6.28
C TYR A 885 -4.61 13.20 -5.77
N LEU A 886 -3.65 12.69 -6.54
CA LEU A 886 -2.76 11.63 -6.09
C LEU A 886 -1.79 12.13 -5.02
N ALA A 887 -1.29 13.38 -5.10
CA ALA A 887 -0.45 13.99 -4.07
C ALA A 887 -1.23 14.22 -2.75
N GLU A 888 -2.45 14.73 -2.82
CA GLU A 888 -3.32 14.93 -1.65
C GLU A 888 -3.75 13.61 -1.01
N ALA A 889 -4.05 12.59 -1.82
CA ALA A 889 -4.36 11.26 -1.33
C ALA A 889 -3.15 10.62 -0.64
N ALA A 890 -1.95 10.72 -1.24
CA ALA A 890 -0.70 10.23 -0.67
C ALA A 890 -0.35 10.93 0.66
N GLU A 891 -0.47 12.26 0.75
CA GLU A 891 -0.26 13.01 2.00
C GLU A 891 -1.29 12.58 3.06
N LYS A 892 -2.57 12.43 2.67
CA LYS A 892 -3.64 12.01 3.58
C LYS A 892 -3.51 10.58 4.09
N ILE A 893 -2.85 9.67 3.37
CA ILE A 893 -2.60 8.29 3.82
C ILE A 893 -1.24 8.11 4.52
N GLY A 894 -0.33 9.09 4.39
CA GLY A 894 0.97 9.12 5.07
C GLY A 894 2.13 8.57 4.22
N ASP A 895 1.92 8.36 2.92
CA ASP A 895 2.98 8.01 1.96
C ASP A 895 3.67 9.29 1.48
N THR A 896 4.62 9.76 2.28
CA THR A 896 5.28 11.06 2.09
C THR A 896 6.18 11.09 0.85
N VAL A 897 6.76 9.95 0.46
CA VAL A 897 7.62 9.81 -0.74
C VAL A 897 6.77 9.94 -2.01
N LEU A 898 5.61 9.27 -2.06
CA LEU A 898 4.69 9.41 -3.19
C LEU A 898 4.08 10.81 -3.23
N ALA A 899 3.66 11.36 -2.08
CA ALA A 899 3.12 12.71 -1.98
C ALA A 899 4.11 13.76 -2.51
N GLU A 900 5.40 13.62 -2.18
CA GLU A 900 6.45 14.53 -2.62
C GLU A 900 6.71 14.39 -4.12
N LYS A 901 6.93 13.16 -4.61
CA LYS A 901 7.19 12.89 -6.03
C LYS A 901 6.08 13.43 -6.94
N VAL A 902 4.84 13.27 -6.49
CA VAL A 902 3.64 13.68 -7.22
C VAL A 902 3.37 15.19 -7.07
N ALA A 903 3.62 15.80 -5.91
CA ALA A 903 3.58 17.25 -5.73
C ALA A 903 4.66 17.97 -6.57
N ARG A 904 5.87 17.41 -6.68
CA ARG A 904 6.93 17.89 -7.59
C ARG A 904 6.52 17.78 -9.05
N ALA A 905 5.90 16.67 -9.45
CA ALA A 905 5.37 16.49 -10.79
C ALA A 905 4.24 17.50 -11.09
N THR A 906 3.39 17.78 -10.10
CA THR A 906 2.33 18.81 -10.19
C THR A 906 2.92 20.21 -10.37
N LEU A 907 3.93 20.60 -9.58
CA LEU A 907 4.56 21.92 -9.68
C LEU A 907 5.44 22.12 -10.92
N LYS A 908 5.95 21.03 -11.50
CA LYS A 908 6.57 21.07 -12.84
C LYS A 908 5.57 21.38 -13.94
N LEU A 909 4.31 20.96 -13.75
CA LEU A 909 3.21 21.18 -14.69
C LEU A 909 2.45 22.48 -14.41
N LEU A 910 2.45 22.96 -13.17
CA LEU A 910 1.81 24.20 -12.71
C LEU A 910 2.74 24.95 -11.72
N PRO A 911 3.76 25.67 -12.23
CA PRO A 911 4.69 26.42 -11.39
C PRO A 911 3.96 27.53 -10.61
N GLY A 912 4.19 27.65 -9.30
CA GLY A 912 3.53 28.66 -8.45
C GLY A 912 2.23 28.22 -7.76
N LEU A 913 1.85 26.94 -7.84
CA LEU A 913 0.70 26.41 -7.08
C LEU A 913 0.99 26.46 -5.57
N VAL A 914 0.43 27.45 -4.88
CA VAL A 914 0.63 27.68 -3.43
C VAL A 914 0.37 26.43 -2.58
N ALA A 915 -0.63 25.62 -2.93
CA ALA A 915 -0.93 24.38 -2.21
C ALA A 915 0.14 23.29 -2.42
N GLY A 916 0.68 23.19 -3.64
CA GLY A 916 1.78 22.29 -3.98
C GLY A 916 3.09 22.74 -3.35
N GLU A 917 3.38 24.04 -3.33
CA GLU A 917 4.55 24.62 -2.67
C GLU A 917 4.46 24.46 -1.15
N ALA A 918 3.28 24.64 -0.56
CA ALA A 918 3.06 24.42 0.86
C ALA A 918 3.13 22.93 1.25
N MET A 919 2.65 22.02 0.39
CA MET A 919 2.79 20.57 0.59
C MET A 919 4.24 20.14 0.46
N LEU A 920 4.97 20.61 -0.57
CA LEU A 920 6.41 20.40 -0.66
C LEU A 920 7.12 21.00 0.56
N ALA A 921 6.79 22.20 1.01
CA ALA A 921 7.41 22.76 2.22
C ALA A 921 7.10 21.93 3.50
N ARG A 922 5.94 21.25 3.57
CA ARG A 922 5.60 20.33 4.67
C ARG A 922 6.31 18.97 4.56
N LEU A 923 6.44 18.43 3.34
CA LEU A 923 7.06 17.13 3.03
C LEU A 923 8.59 17.21 2.98
N GLN A 924 9.13 18.34 2.50
CA GLN A 924 10.55 18.73 2.56
C GLN A 924 10.97 19.18 3.97
N LYS A 925 10.22 18.78 5.02
CA LYS A 925 10.82 18.78 6.34
C LYS A 925 12.11 17.97 6.21
N ILE A 926 13.22 18.68 6.40
CA ILE A 926 14.53 18.10 6.66
C ILE A 926 14.26 16.95 7.67
N PRO A 927 14.91 15.77 7.55
CA PRO A 927 14.88 14.76 8.61
C PRO A 927 14.98 15.44 9.97
N GLU A 928 14.42 14.92 11.06
CA GLU A 928 14.59 15.54 12.40
C GLU A 928 16.09 15.66 12.74
N LEU A 929 16.72 16.73 12.27
CA LEU A 929 18.08 17.14 12.50
C LEU A 929 17.97 18.18 13.59
N ASN A 930 18.70 17.97 14.67
CA ASN A 930 18.73 18.85 15.82
C ASN A 930 19.57 20.11 15.50
N LEU A 931 19.16 20.87 14.47
CA LEU A 931 19.84 22.08 14.06
C LEU A 931 19.78 23.14 15.16
N ARG A 932 20.91 23.79 15.41
CA ARG A 932 21.06 24.85 16.41
C ARG A 932 21.36 26.18 15.71
N ALA A 933 21.74 27.19 16.49
CA ALA A 933 21.93 28.55 15.98
C ALA A 933 23.11 28.67 14.99
N ILE A 934 24.11 27.77 15.10
CA ILE A 934 25.29 27.72 14.23
C ILE A 934 25.37 26.29 13.66
N ASN A 935 25.20 26.12 12.34
CA ASN A 935 25.24 24.81 11.70
C ASN A 935 26.44 24.70 10.77
N LEU A 936 27.30 23.72 11.02
CA LEU A 936 28.53 23.44 10.27
C LEU A 936 28.38 22.12 9.54
N ILE A 937 29.14 21.91 8.46
CA ILE A 937 29.17 20.63 7.76
C ILE A 937 30.60 20.20 7.41
N ILE A 938 30.85 18.90 7.49
CA ILE A 938 32.07 18.24 7.00
C ILE A 938 31.73 17.11 6.02
N PHE A 939 32.67 16.81 5.13
CA PHE A 939 32.54 15.75 4.13
C PHE A 939 33.69 14.75 4.22
N PRO A 940 33.75 13.92 5.27
CA PRO A 940 34.82 12.94 5.41
C PRO A 940 34.79 11.96 4.22
N ASP A 941 35.95 11.70 3.59
CA ASP A 941 36.06 10.59 2.66
C ASP A 941 36.33 9.30 3.44
N TRP A 942 35.26 8.60 3.78
CA TRP A 942 35.30 7.34 4.53
C TRP A 942 35.98 6.18 3.78
N THR A 943 36.39 6.38 2.52
CA THR A 943 37.21 5.40 1.78
C THR A 943 38.71 5.53 2.07
N GLN A 944 39.12 6.59 2.76
CA GLN A 944 40.50 6.83 3.15
C GLN A 944 40.90 5.96 4.35
N PRO A 945 42.21 5.75 4.58
CA PRO A 945 42.67 5.04 5.76
C PRO A 945 42.12 5.62 7.05
N GLU A 946 41.53 4.75 7.88
CA GLU A 946 40.82 5.10 9.11
C GLU A 946 41.66 5.98 10.06
N GLU A 947 42.94 5.68 10.23
CA GLU A 947 43.87 6.45 11.07
C GLU A 947 43.99 7.92 10.64
N LEU A 948 43.98 8.20 9.33
CA LEU A 948 44.09 9.57 8.80
C LEU A 948 42.79 10.33 9.01
N LEU A 949 41.65 9.66 8.82
CA LEU A 949 40.34 10.26 8.97
C LEU A 949 40.04 10.58 10.43
N LEU A 950 40.34 9.65 11.35
CA LEU A 950 40.14 9.84 12.78
C LEU A 950 41.01 10.97 13.35
N GLN A 951 42.28 11.08 12.94
CA GLN A 951 43.14 12.19 13.35
C GLN A 951 42.56 13.55 12.95
N GLU A 952 42.00 13.63 11.75
CA GLU A 952 41.41 14.85 11.21
C GLU A 952 40.07 15.20 11.89
N LEU A 953 39.19 14.20 12.08
CA LEU A 953 37.95 14.34 12.85
C LEU A 953 38.24 14.78 14.29
N GLU A 954 39.26 14.23 14.93
CA GLU A 954 39.70 14.62 16.27
C GLU A 954 40.11 16.10 16.33
N SER A 955 40.87 16.57 15.34
CA SER A 955 41.26 17.98 15.27
C SER A 955 40.05 18.91 15.18
N ILE A 956 39.07 18.56 14.35
CA ILE A 956 37.86 19.35 14.12
C ILE A 956 36.96 19.33 15.36
N ILE A 957 36.62 18.15 15.86
CA ILE A 957 35.72 17.97 17.00
C ILE A 957 36.31 18.61 18.26
N ARG A 958 37.64 18.56 18.47
CA ARG A 958 38.28 19.21 19.62
C ARG A 958 38.11 20.71 19.63
N VAL A 959 38.21 21.35 18.46
CA VAL A 959 37.97 22.80 18.34
C VAL A 959 36.51 23.14 18.63
N LEU A 960 35.56 22.30 18.20
CA LEU A 960 34.13 22.53 18.44
C LEU A 960 33.73 22.31 19.90
N LEU A 961 34.26 21.26 20.54
CA LEU A 961 34.02 20.96 21.95
C LEU A 961 34.61 22.01 22.89
N THR A 962 35.72 22.65 22.52
CA THR A 962 36.35 23.72 23.31
C THR A 962 35.85 25.13 22.95
N HIS A 963 34.91 25.24 22.01
CA HIS A 963 34.39 26.54 21.57
C HIS A 963 33.50 27.19 22.65
N PRO A 964 33.56 28.52 22.85
CA PRO A 964 32.70 29.22 23.83
C PRO A 964 31.20 29.07 23.55
N GLU A 965 30.83 28.93 22.27
CA GLU A 965 29.43 28.77 21.84
C GLU A 965 29.02 27.33 21.51
N ARG A 966 29.77 26.33 21.99
CA ARG A 966 29.55 24.89 21.71
C ARG A 966 28.09 24.42 21.85
N SER A 967 27.35 24.90 22.85
CA SER A 967 25.94 24.53 23.06
C SER A 967 24.99 25.06 21.99
N ARG A 968 25.44 26.00 21.14
CA ARG A 968 24.68 26.57 20.01
C ARG A 968 25.07 25.98 18.66
N ILE A 969 26.02 25.05 18.62
CA ILE A 969 26.59 24.49 17.40
C ILE A 969 25.95 23.13 17.08
N THR A 970 25.63 22.91 15.80
CA THR A 970 25.37 21.59 15.21
C THR A 970 26.42 21.28 14.15
N LEU A 971 27.08 20.13 14.26
CA LEU A 971 27.96 19.59 13.24
C LEU A 971 27.22 18.53 12.41
N LEU A 972 27.09 18.80 11.13
CA LEU A 972 26.54 17.87 10.14
C LEU A 972 27.68 17.05 9.55
N VAL A 973 27.54 15.72 9.55
CA VAL A 973 28.57 14.79 9.07
C VAL A 973 28.02 13.99 7.88
N GLU A 974 28.67 14.12 6.72
CA GLU A 974 28.29 13.37 5.51
C GLU A 974 28.76 11.91 5.56
N THR A 975 27.87 10.95 5.30
CA THR A 975 28.15 9.51 5.52
C THR A 975 28.03 8.62 4.30
N SER A 976 28.00 9.12 3.05
CA SER A 976 27.58 8.28 1.92
C SER A 976 28.49 7.13 1.52
N ASN A 977 29.74 7.08 1.99
CA ASN A 977 30.63 5.95 1.70
C ASN A 977 30.81 5.02 2.91
N ILE A 978 29.92 5.12 3.90
CA ILE A 978 29.96 4.36 5.14
C ILE A 978 28.54 4.12 5.68
N SER A 979 28.33 3.09 6.50
CA SER A 979 27.05 2.96 7.21
C SER A 979 26.90 4.06 8.25
N LYS A 980 25.66 4.51 8.53
CA LYS A 980 25.40 5.51 9.58
C LYS A 980 25.96 5.05 10.93
N ASP A 981 25.75 3.78 11.28
CA ASP A 981 26.20 3.21 12.56
C ASP A 981 27.73 3.20 12.66
N SER A 982 28.43 2.89 11.56
CA SER A 982 29.90 2.94 11.53
C SER A 982 30.45 4.38 11.62
N ALA A 983 29.77 5.35 11.01
CA ALA A 983 30.14 6.77 11.16
C ALA A 983 29.87 7.29 12.58
N ASP A 984 28.75 6.86 13.19
CA ASP A 984 28.37 7.24 14.55
C ASP A 984 29.33 6.69 15.60
N LEU A 985 29.75 5.43 15.44
CA LEU A 985 30.80 4.83 16.27
C LEU A 985 32.12 5.62 16.16
N ALA A 986 32.58 5.90 14.95
CA ALA A 986 33.84 6.64 14.73
C ALA A 986 33.81 8.06 15.33
N ILE A 987 32.69 8.76 15.23
CA ILE A 987 32.54 10.11 15.78
C ILE A 987 32.38 10.07 17.30
N SER A 988 31.60 9.12 17.83
CA SER A 988 31.40 8.94 19.28
C SER A 988 32.71 8.62 19.99
N ASP A 989 33.56 7.77 19.42
CA ASP A 989 34.89 7.46 19.95
C ASP A 989 35.76 8.71 20.06
N VAL A 990 35.76 9.54 19.01
CA VAL A 990 36.50 10.81 19.00
C VAL A 990 35.95 11.80 20.04
N VAL A 991 34.62 11.96 20.12
CA VAL A 991 33.97 12.86 21.08
C VAL A 991 34.25 12.44 22.53
N MET A 992 34.06 11.15 22.85
CA MET A 992 34.27 10.63 24.20
C MET A 992 35.72 10.75 24.64
N LYS A 993 36.66 10.47 23.74
CA LYS A 993 38.10 10.68 23.99
C LYS A 993 38.39 12.13 24.37
N ILE A 994 37.89 13.09 23.61
CA ILE A 994 38.15 14.52 23.84
C ILE A 994 37.46 15.02 25.12
N LEU A 995 36.21 14.64 25.35
CA LEU A 995 35.47 15.02 26.57
C LEU A 995 36.21 14.58 27.83
N TYR A 996 36.80 13.38 27.80
CA TYR A 996 37.62 12.87 28.90
C TYR A 996 38.96 13.61 29.04
N GLU A 997 39.65 13.89 27.93
CA GLU A 997 40.95 14.59 27.94
C GLU A 997 40.86 16.05 28.38
N GLU A 998 39.76 16.74 28.05
CA GLU A 998 39.58 18.18 28.29
C GLU A 998 38.67 18.48 29.50
N GLU A 999 38.21 17.46 30.23
CA GLU A 999 37.29 17.56 31.39
C GLU A 999 36.01 18.39 31.10
N LEU A 1000 35.39 18.15 29.94
CA LEU A 1000 34.23 18.92 29.48
C LEU A 1000 32.90 18.26 29.87
N ASP A 1001 31.89 19.08 30.18
CA ASP A 1001 30.54 18.62 30.49
C ASP A 1001 29.80 18.17 29.22
N VAL A 1002 29.17 16.99 29.29
CA VAL A 1002 28.41 16.37 28.20
C VAL A 1002 27.17 17.20 27.85
N ASP A 1003 26.55 17.82 28.86
CA ASP A 1003 25.27 18.56 28.72
C ASP A 1003 25.43 19.88 27.92
N GLU A 1004 26.66 20.36 27.71
CA GLU A 1004 26.96 21.56 26.94
C GLU A 1004 27.67 21.29 25.60
N SER A 1005 27.71 20.04 25.16
CA SER A 1005 28.36 19.64 23.90
C SER A 1005 27.63 20.14 22.63
N PRO A 1006 28.35 20.31 21.50
CA PRO A 1006 27.73 20.59 20.22
C PRO A 1006 26.89 19.39 19.76
N GLU A 1007 25.78 19.67 19.09
CA GLU A 1007 24.97 18.62 18.49
C GLU A 1007 25.72 18.00 17.31
N ILE A 1008 25.65 16.68 17.15
CA ILE A 1008 26.13 16.01 15.94
C ILE A 1008 24.96 15.35 15.23
N SER A 1009 24.89 15.51 13.91
CA SER A 1009 23.81 14.98 13.10
C SER A 1009 24.35 14.43 11.79
N PHE A 1010 23.91 13.23 11.41
CA PHE A 1010 24.39 12.54 10.21
C PHE A 1010 23.49 12.80 9.01
N VAL A 1011 24.13 13.10 7.88
CA VAL A 1011 23.48 13.38 6.59
C VAL A 1011 24.14 12.52 5.52
N SER A 1012 23.41 12.13 4.47
CA SER A 1012 23.97 11.29 3.40
C SER A 1012 23.34 11.68 2.08
N HIS A 1013 24.15 11.95 1.05
CA HIS A 1013 23.66 12.24 -0.29
C HIS A 1013 23.07 11.02 -1.01
N GLN A 1014 23.30 9.81 -0.51
CA GLN A 1014 22.63 8.59 -0.98
C GLN A 1014 21.21 8.42 -0.40
N VAL A 1015 20.95 9.02 0.76
CA VAL A 1015 19.66 8.92 1.47
C VAL A 1015 18.82 10.16 1.30
N MET A 1016 19.43 11.35 1.28
CA MET A 1016 18.76 12.63 1.16
C MET A 1016 18.61 13.05 -0.31
N GLU A 1017 17.41 13.48 -0.68
CA GLU A 1017 17.11 13.99 -2.03
C GLU A 1017 17.72 15.39 -2.26
N GLN A 1018 17.98 15.76 -3.52
CA GLN A 1018 18.68 17.00 -3.89
C GLN A 1018 18.03 18.27 -3.32
N ASN A 1019 16.71 18.29 -3.24
CA ASN A 1019 15.93 19.38 -2.66
C ASN A 1019 16.09 19.50 -1.14
N GLN A 1020 16.34 18.40 -0.42
CA GLN A 1020 16.64 18.43 1.01
C GLN A 1020 18.02 19.05 1.25
N TRP A 1021 18.99 18.77 0.36
CA TRP A 1021 20.29 19.44 0.35
C TRP A 1021 20.18 20.94 0.02
N GLU A 1022 19.33 21.33 -0.92
CA GLU A 1022 19.07 22.74 -1.24
C GLU A 1022 18.44 23.50 -0.06
N ALA A 1023 17.50 22.88 0.66
CA ALA A 1023 16.92 23.46 1.87
C ALA A 1023 17.98 23.62 2.97
N LEU A 1024 18.77 22.55 3.22
CA LEU A 1024 19.84 22.52 4.21
C LEU A 1024 20.94 23.54 3.89
N ARG A 1025 21.23 23.79 2.61
CA ARG A 1025 22.23 24.77 2.15
C ARG A 1025 22.02 26.16 2.73
N SER A 1026 20.78 26.60 2.88
CA SER A 1026 20.44 27.92 3.42
C SER A 1026 20.63 28.02 4.94
N LEU A 1027 20.75 26.88 5.63
CA LEU A 1027 20.88 26.77 7.08
C LEU A 1027 22.31 26.47 7.52
N ILE A 1028 23.15 25.95 6.61
CA ILE A 1028 24.58 25.73 6.83
C ILE A 1028 25.31 27.08 6.76
N HIS A 1029 26.02 27.40 7.84
CA HIS A 1029 26.79 28.63 7.95
C HIS A 1029 28.13 28.53 7.22
N THR A 1030 28.85 27.41 7.40
CA THR A 1030 30.13 27.16 6.73
C THR A 1030 30.45 25.68 6.67
N ARG A 1031 31.22 25.29 5.65
CA ARG A 1031 31.85 23.97 5.52
C ARG A 1031 33.25 24.02 6.11
N ILE A 1032 33.56 23.11 7.03
CA ILE A 1032 34.93 22.98 7.53
C ILE A 1032 35.73 22.15 6.52
N ILE A 1033 36.83 22.71 6.02
CA ILE A 1033 37.69 22.03 5.04
C ILE A 1033 38.48 20.92 5.73
N MET A 1034 38.41 19.72 5.17
CA MET A 1034 39.28 18.59 5.53
C MET A 1034 40.36 18.41 4.46
N ASN A 1035 41.49 17.81 4.83
CA ASN A 1035 42.56 17.39 3.93
C ASN A 1035 42.05 16.30 2.98
N ASN A 1036 41.22 15.39 3.49
CA ASN A 1036 40.66 14.28 2.73
C ASN A 1036 39.12 14.33 2.64
N GLU A 1037 38.61 15.29 1.86
CA GLU A 1037 37.17 15.43 1.66
C GLU A 1037 36.62 14.57 0.53
N ASN A 1038 35.41 14.04 0.73
CA ASN A 1038 34.64 13.39 -0.31
C ASN A 1038 34.13 14.42 -1.34
N ARG A 1039 34.97 14.73 -2.34
CA ARG A 1039 34.66 15.70 -3.39
C ARG A 1039 33.44 15.30 -4.23
N MET A 1040 33.18 14.01 -4.36
CA MET A 1040 31.97 13.52 -5.04
C MET A 1040 30.73 13.88 -4.23
N ALA A 1041 30.72 13.63 -2.92
CA ALA A 1041 29.62 14.01 -2.04
C ALA A 1041 29.40 15.53 -1.97
N ILE A 1042 30.48 16.33 -1.96
CA ILE A 1042 30.40 17.82 -2.00
C ILE A 1042 29.73 18.30 -3.29
N THR A 1043 30.07 17.69 -4.41
CA THR A 1043 29.51 18.05 -5.72
C THR A 1043 28.07 17.55 -5.84
N ALA A 1044 27.80 16.31 -5.43
CA ALA A 1044 26.49 15.68 -5.48
C ALA A 1044 25.47 16.41 -4.59
N SER A 1045 25.85 16.77 -3.35
CA SER A 1045 25.01 17.55 -2.43
C SER A 1045 24.77 19.01 -2.87
N GLY A 1046 25.46 19.50 -3.91
CA GLY A 1046 25.32 20.90 -4.35
C GLY A 1046 25.84 21.94 -3.34
N LEU A 1047 26.61 21.51 -2.33
CA LEU A 1047 27.15 22.35 -1.26
C LEU A 1047 28.56 22.91 -1.55
N ALA A 1048 29.11 22.64 -2.74
CA ALA A 1048 30.39 23.20 -3.20
C ALA A 1048 30.45 24.75 -3.15
N ALA A 1049 29.29 25.41 -3.19
CA ALA A 1049 29.15 26.87 -3.18
C ALA A 1049 28.83 27.46 -1.78
N VAL A 1050 28.76 26.63 -0.74
CA VAL A 1050 28.69 27.11 0.65
C VAL A 1050 30.04 27.72 1.05
N PRO A 1051 30.08 28.83 1.81
CA PRO A 1051 31.33 29.35 2.37
C PRO A 1051 32.11 28.24 3.07
N SER A 1052 33.43 28.18 2.85
CA SER A 1052 34.29 27.21 3.52
C SER A 1052 35.38 27.91 4.31
N CYS A 1053 35.78 27.33 5.43
CA CYS A 1053 36.89 27.82 6.23
C CYS A 1053 37.74 26.68 6.77
N ASP A 1054 39.02 26.97 6.99
CA ASP A 1054 39.88 26.10 7.78
C ASP A 1054 39.45 26.13 9.25
N ILE A 1055 39.54 24.98 9.92
CA ILE A 1055 39.16 24.86 11.32
C ILE A 1055 39.92 25.85 12.23
N ALA A 1056 41.17 26.16 11.89
CA ALA A 1056 41.98 27.14 12.61
C ALA A 1056 41.38 28.56 12.55
N SER A 1057 40.77 28.94 11.42
CA SER A 1057 40.13 30.25 11.24
C SER A 1057 38.74 30.33 11.88
N PHE A 1058 38.09 29.19 12.13
CA PHE A 1058 36.84 29.12 12.88
C PHE A 1058 37.06 29.39 14.38
N ARG A 1059 38.22 29.00 14.93
CA ARG A 1059 38.58 29.22 16.34
C ARG A 1059 38.74 30.70 16.73
N GLU A 1060 39.02 31.58 15.78
CA GLU A 1060 39.28 33.01 16.01
C GLU A 1060 38.05 33.91 15.74
N ARG A 1061 36.95 33.35 15.23
CA ARG A 1061 35.71 34.05 14.86
C ARG A 1061 34.61 33.73 15.85
#